data_AF-A0A3D1YGR4-F1
#
_entry.id   AF-A0A3D1YGR4-F1
#
_cell.length_a   1.000
_cell.length_b   1.000
_cell.length_c   1.000
_cell.angle_alpha   90.00
_cell.angle_beta   90.00
_cell.angle_gamma   90.00
#
_symmetry.space_group_name_H-M   'P 1'
#
loop_
_entity.id
_entity.type
_entity.pdbx_description
1 polymer ?
#
loop_
_entity_poly.entity_id
_entity_poly.type
_entity_poly.pdbx_seq_one_letter_code
_entity_poly.pdbx_strand_id
1 'polypeptide(L)'
;MADESYIIYTKTDEAPALGTYSLLPIVRAFTKHAGIELKEWDISLTGRIIANFPDKLTTEQRIPDYLTMAGELCFEPIANIIKLPNISASIPQLKSAIAELQDKGYDIPNYPDEPKTEEERAIVAVYSKVLGSAVNPVLREGNSDRRAPTAVKAHGKRNPHSMMQDWPKVSKTRVAHMSDGDFFGTEKSVTISTSGSGVIEFESVNGDTTILKDDISLVANEIIDCSAMSVTGLRKFYAQEMENAKNDGILLSLHIKSTMMRVSDPIIFGHCVSIYYKDVLEKHSTVFRELGINPDNGVAELYTKIQSLPETQRKEIESDIQNVYTVRPELGMVNSSRGITNLHVPSDMIIDATMPVIVRDGGRMWGPDNELHDTIAMIPDRSYATIYQATIEDCQKNGAFNPATIGSVSNVGLMAAQAEEYGSHNKTFEAPSKGIIRVKDESGTTLMEQAVEKDDIFRMCQTKDAAMEDWVKLAVNRARITGTPAIFWLDPDRPHDAEQIKKVKKYLPNHDTTGLDIQIMSPVDAMNYTLVRCRENKDTISVTGNVLRDYLTDLFPILELGTSAKMLSVVPLLEGGGMFETGAGGSAPRHVQQFVEEGHLRWDSLGEFCALVASFEHYAAVHNNNRAKILAETLDTAIGDHLENSRAPSRRVSELDTRGSHFYLAMYWAQAISRQTDDPELQNIFTEIAREITTNQENIVQELIEVQGKPIDIGGYYLPDEELISKAMRPSDTLNSILDQI
;
A
#
# COMPACT_ATOMS: atom_id res chain seq x y z
N MET A 1 15.83 -22.55 27.06
CA MET A 1 16.87 -21.80 26.32
C MET A 1 16.63 -20.35 26.68
N ALA A 2 17.63 -19.62 27.16
CA ALA A 2 17.42 -18.24 27.56
C ALA A 2 17.00 -17.42 26.34
N ASP A 3 15.79 -16.87 26.38
CA ASP A 3 15.36 -15.52 25.98
C ASP A 3 16.31 -14.67 25.13
N GLU A 4 16.74 -15.15 23.95
CA GLU A 4 17.31 -14.25 22.94
C GLU A 4 16.17 -13.69 22.10
N SER A 5 15.68 -12.51 22.49
CA SER A 5 14.76 -11.72 21.67
C SER A 5 15.55 -11.01 20.57
N TYR A 6 15.21 -11.31 19.32
CA TYR A 6 15.81 -10.78 18.12
C TYR A 6 14.83 -9.89 17.37
N ILE A 7 15.36 -8.95 16.59
CA ILE A 7 14.60 -8.18 15.61
C ILE A 7 14.79 -8.84 14.24
N ILE A 8 13.69 -9.16 13.58
CA ILE A 8 13.71 -9.64 12.20
C ILE A 8 13.82 -8.43 11.27
N TYR A 9 14.87 -8.40 10.45
CA TYR A 9 15.02 -7.46 9.35
C TYR A 9 14.75 -8.19 8.04
N THR A 10 13.71 -7.81 7.33
CA THR A 10 13.32 -8.54 6.11
C THR A 10 14.27 -8.26 4.94
N LYS A 11 14.86 -9.31 4.38
CA LYS A 11 15.55 -9.26 3.08
C LYS A 11 14.50 -9.35 1.98
N THR A 12 14.49 -8.35 1.09
CA THR A 12 13.43 -8.12 0.10
C THR A 12 14.01 -8.00 -1.31
N ASP A 13 13.49 -7.12 -2.15
CA ASP A 13 13.80 -7.03 -3.57
C ASP A 13 14.27 -5.63 -3.97
N GLU A 14 15.00 -5.52 -5.07
CA GLU A 14 15.29 -4.25 -5.78
C GLU A 14 15.93 -3.16 -4.89
N ALA A 15 15.37 -1.95 -4.85
CA ALA A 15 15.98 -0.79 -4.20
C ALA A 15 16.10 -0.92 -2.66
N PRO A 16 15.07 -1.35 -1.91
CA PRO A 16 15.22 -1.57 -0.48
C PRO A 16 16.20 -2.70 -0.16
N ALA A 17 16.29 -3.74 -0.99
CA ALA A 17 17.31 -4.78 -0.82
C ALA A 17 18.72 -4.20 -0.96
N LEU A 18 18.99 -3.41 -2.00
CA LEU A 18 20.27 -2.69 -2.16
C LEU A 18 20.56 -1.79 -0.95
N GLY A 19 19.58 -0.97 -0.53
CA GLY A 19 19.70 -0.09 0.63
C GLY A 19 20.08 -0.84 1.91
N THR A 20 19.50 -2.02 2.12
CA THR A 20 19.76 -2.88 3.29
C THR A 20 21.24 -3.28 3.40
N TYR A 21 21.93 -3.58 2.30
CA TYR A 21 23.37 -3.91 2.32
C TYR A 21 24.25 -2.74 2.80
N SER A 22 23.75 -1.51 2.75
CA SER A 22 24.42 -0.32 3.30
C SER A 22 23.97 -0.01 4.73
N LEU A 23 22.66 -0.06 5.02
CA LEU A 23 22.10 0.36 6.31
C LEU A 23 22.26 -0.68 7.41
N LEU A 24 21.99 -1.96 7.12
CA LEU A 24 21.95 -3.00 8.15
C LEU A 24 23.28 -3.20 8.90
N PRO A 25 24.47 -3.10 8.26
CA PRO A 25 25.74 -3.10 9.00
C PRO A 25 25.86 -1.95 10.01
N ILE A 26 25.36 -0.76 9.68
CA ILE A 26 25.33 0.39 10.61
C ILE A 26 24.41 0.05 11.79
N VAL A 27 23.19 -0.42 11.52
CA VAL A 27 22.23 -0.76 12.59
C VAL A 27 22.80 -1.84 13.52
N ARG A 28 23.41 -2.90 12.97
CA ARG A 28 24.06 -3.97 13.74
C ARG A 28 25.16 -3.44 14.64
N ALA A 29 26.01 -2.55 14.13
CA ALA A 29 27.07 -1.94 14.92
C ALA A 29 26.47 -1.12 16.08
N PHE A 30 25.46 -0.30 15.80
CA PHE A 30 24.84 0.59 16.79
C PHE A 30 24.05 -0.15 17.87
N THR A 31 23.48 -1.32 17.56
CA THR A 31 22.68 -2.10 18.51
C THR A 31 23.48 -3.12 19.31
N LYS A 32 24.75 -3.37 18.95
CA LYS A 32 25.62 -4.40 19.57
C LYS A 32 25.69 -4.31 21.09
N HIS A 33 25.82 -3.10 21.63
CA HIS A 33 25.92 -2.87 23.08
C HIS A 33 24.56 -2.83 23.80
N ALA A 34 23.44 -2.92 23.07
CA ALA A 34 22.09 -2.98 23.64
C ALA A 34 21.57 -4.42 23.82
N GLY A 35 22.35 -5.44 23.43
CA GLY A 35 21.94 -6.84 23.51
C GLY A 35 20.83 -7.21 22.50
N ILE A 36 20.73 -6.45 21.40
CA ILE A 36 19.75 -6.68 20.35
C ILE A 36 20.41 -7.45 19.21
N GLU A 37 19.92 -8.64 18.92
CA GLU A 37 20.30 -9.43 17.74
C GLU A 37 19.39 -9.07 16.55
N LEU A 38 19.97 -8.85 15.37
CA LEU A 38 19.24 -8.61 14.12
C LEU A 38 19.39 -9.80 13.16
N LYS A 39 18.29 -10.50 12.90
CA LYS A 39 18.25 -11.65 11.97
C LYS A 39 17.65 -11.25 10.64
N GLU A 40 18.31 -11.65 9.56
CA GLU A 40 17.80 -11.43 8.20
C GLU A 40 16.95 -12.62 7.76
N TRP A 41 15.67 -12.37 7.46
CA TRP A 41 14.75 -13.37 6.92
C TRP A 41 14.41 -13.03 5.47
N ASP A 42 14.72 -13.96 4.55
CA ASP A 42 14.59 -13.73 3.12
C ASP A 42 13.17 -14.00 2.62
N ILE A 43 12.45 -12.91 2.36
CA ILE A 43 11.10 -12.91 1.80
C ILE A 43 11.07 -12.33 0.37
N SER A 44 12.24 -12.22 -0.28
CA SER A 44 12.37 -11.82 -1.68
C SER A 44 11.57 -12.75 -2.60
N LEU A 45 11.31 -12.32 -3.84
CA LEU A 45 10.64 -13.15 -4.84
C LEU A 45 11.39 -14.48 -5.05
N THR A 46 12.72 -14.43 -5.19
CA THR A 46 13.54 -15.62 -5.39
C THR A 46 13.59 -16.49 -4.15
N GLY A 47 13.73 -15.90 -2.96
CA GLY A 47 13.66 -16.64 -1.69
C GLY A 47 12.36 -17.44 -1.55
N ARG A 48 11.21 -16.80 -1.82
CA ARG A 48 9.90 -17.47 -1.78
C ARG A 48 9.74 -18.56 -2.84
N ILE A 49 10.28 -18.37 -4.05
CA ILE A 49 10.30 -19.41 -5.09
C ILE A 49 11.13 -20.60 -4.63
N ILE A 50 12.36 -20.38 -4.16
CA ILE A 50 13.28 -21.42 -3.68
C ILE A 50 12.65 -22.24 -2.54
N ALA A 51 12.06 -21.56 -1.55
CA ALA A 51 11.42 -22.19 -0.40
C ALA A 51 10.21 -23.09 -0.78
N ASN A 52 9.54 -22.82 -1.90
CA ASN A 52 8.38 -23.58 -2.36
C ASN A 52 8.73 -24.74 -3.32
N PHE A 53 10.00 -24.89 -3.73
CA PHE A 53 10.47 -26.02 -4.56
C PHE A 53 11.66 -26.79 -3.93
N PRO A 54 11.64 -27.13 -2.62
CA PRO A 54 12.80 -27.73 -1.96
C PRO A 54 13.22 -29.09 -2.57
N ASP A 55 12.26 -29.87 -3.08
CA ASP A 55 12.49 -31.18 -3.69
C ASP A 55 13.20 -31.09 -5.05
N LYS A 56 13.29 -29.90 -5.63
CA LYS A 56 13.99 -29.63 -6.90
C LYS A 56 15.41 -29.10 -6.70
N LEU A 57 15.86 -28.95 -5.45
CA LEU A 57 17.09 -28.26 -5.11
C LEU A 57 18.07 -29.15 -4.36
N THR A 58 19.36 -28.87 -4.53
CA THR A 58 20.41 -29.46 -3.68
C THR A 58 20.28 -28.98 -2.24
N THR A 59 20.90 -29.67 -1.29
CA THR A 59 20.84 -29.31 0.14
C THR A 59 21.35 -27.88 0.38
N GLU A 60 22.36 -27.45 -0.36
CA GLU A 60 23.01 -26.13 -0.25
C GLU A 60 22.19 -25.00 -0.87
N GLN A 61 21.34 -25.32 -1.86
CA GLN A 61 20.44 -24.36 -2.51
C GLN A 61 19.13 -24.14 -1.73
N ARG A 62 18.79 -25.05 -0.81
CA ARG A 62 17.57 -24.95 -0.02
C ARG A 62 17.71 -23.86 1.04
N ILE A 63 16.66 -23.07 1.17
CA ILE A 63 16.51 -22.10 2.26
C ILE A 63 15.24 -22.43 3.05
N PRO A 64 15.16 -22.06 4.34
CA PRO A 64 13.92 -22.14 5.11
C PRO A 64 12.79 -21.31 4.46
N ASP A 65 11.54 -21.74 4.65
CA ASP A 65 10.39 -20.93 4.27
C ASP A 65 10.16 -19.80 5.29
N TYR A 66 10.97 -18.75 5.14
CA TYR A 66 10.93 -17.59 6.03
C TYR A 66 9.59 -16.85 6.02
N LEU A 67 8.81 -16.92 4.94
CA LEU A 67 7.49 -16.29 4.92
C LEU A 67 6.52 -17.04 5.84
N THR A 68 6.51 -18.38 5.77
CA THR A 68 5.72 -19.20 6.69
C THR A 68 6.19 -19.00 8.14
N MET A 69 7.51 -19.02 8.39
CA MET A 69 8.06 -18.76 9.73
C MET A 69 7.71 -17.35 10.25
N ALA A 70 7.67 -16.34 9.38
CA ALA A 70 7.26 -14.98 9.74
C ALA A 70 5.77 -14.89 10.07
N GLY A 71 4.92 -15.60 9.32
CA GLY A 71 3.51 -15.73 9.66
C GLY A 71 3.29 -16.41 11.02
N GLU A 72 4.05 -17.46 11.32
CA GLU A 72 4.01 -18.12 12.64
C GLU A 72 4.49 -17.18 13.76
N LEU A 73 5.59 -16.46 13.53
CA LEU A 73 6.13 -15.48 14.49
C LEU A 73 5.12 -14.38 14.81
N CYS A 74 4.26 -13.98 13.86
CA CYS A 74 3.25 -12.95 14.11
C CYS A 74 2.26 -13.29 15.25
N PHE A 75 2.15 -14.57 15.64
CA PHE A 75 1.34 -15.04 16.75
C PHE A 75 2.11 -15.16 18.08
N GLU A 76 3.37 -14.76 18.11
CA GLU A 76 4.20 -14.78 19.31
C GLU A 76 4.32 -13.36 19.91
N PRO A 77 4.17 -13.19 21.24
CA PRO A 77 4.25 -11.88 21.89
C PRO A 77 5.63 -11.21 21.79
N ILE A 78 6.66 -12.00 21.47
CA ILE A 78 8.05 -11.52 21.30
C ILE A 78 8.35 -11.02 19.89
N ALA A 79 7.40 -11.11 18.95
CA ALA A 79 7.65 -10.77 17.56
C ALA A 79 8.07 -9.29 17.42
N ASN A 80 9.17 -9.06 16.71
CA ASN A 80 9.61 -7.73 16.32
C ASN A 80 10.12 -7.79 14.88
N ILE A 81 9.29 -7.39 13.92
CA ILE A 81 9.54 -7.57 12.48
C ILE A 81 9.61 -6.21 11.79
N ILE A 82 10.79 -5.85 11.27
CA ILE A 82 10.97 -4.70 10.38
C ILE A 82 10.73 -5.15 8.94
N LYS A 83 9.61 -4.66 8.37
CA LYS A 83 9.10 -5.06 7.06
C LYS A 83 9.43 -4.01 5.99
N LEU A 84 10.34 -4.34 5.08
CA LEU A 84 10.69 -3.51 3.91
C LEU A 84 9.75 -3.79 2.74
N PRO A 85 9.55 -2.85 1.79
CA PRO A 85 8.80 -3.11 0.58
C PRO A 85 9.36 -4.29 -0.21
N ASN A 86 8.49 -5.13 -0.76
CA ASN A 86 8.86 -6.31 -1.54
C ASN A 86 8.03 -6.40 -2.83
N ILE A 87 8.48 -7.20 -3.79
CA ILE A 87 7.75 -7.42 -5.04
C ILE A 87 6.46 -8.21 -4.77
N SER A 88 5.33 -7.64 -5.20
CA SER A 88 4.09 -8.37 -5.45
C SER A 88 4.09 -8.82 -6.91
N ALA A 89 4.56 -10.03 -7.18
CA ALA A 89 5.01 -10.42 -8.52
C ALA A 89 3.85 -10.54 -9.52
N SER A 90 4.02 -9.88 -10.67
CA SER A 90 3.27 -10.19 -11.89
C SER A 90 3.81 -11.46 -12.55
N ILE A 91 3.04 -12.08 -13.46
CA ILE A 91 3.50 -13.25 -14.23
C ILE A 91 4.81 -12.98 -14.99
N PRO A 92 4.99 -11.83 -15.69
CA PRO A 92 6.28 -11.52 -16.33
C PRO A 92 7.45 -11.47 -15.34
N GLN A 93 7.28 -10.82 -14.19
CA GLN A 93 8.34 -10.77 -13.16
C GLN A 93 8.66 -12.16 -12.61
N LEU A 94 7.63 -12.98 -12.34
CA LEU A 94 7.83 -14.37 -11.93
C LEU A 94 8.66 -15.13 -12.94
N LYS A 95 8.31 -15.07 -14.24
CA LYS A 95 9.05 -15.76 -15.30
C LYS A 95 10.50 -15.29 -15.41
N SER A 96 10.75 -13.99 -15.29
CA SER A 96 12.12 -13.46 -15.29
C SER A 96 12.92 -13.92 -14.07
N ALA A 97 12.31 -13.97 -12.88
CA ALA A 97 12.96 -14.49 -11.68
C ALA A 97 13.27 -15.99 -11.79
N ILE A 98 12.36 -16.78 -12.37
CA ILE A 98 12.57 -18.21 -12.65
C ILE A 98 13.75 -18.38 -13.61
N ALA A 99 13.79 -17.61 -14.71
CA ALA A 99 14.87 -17.69 -15.68
C ALA A 99 16.24 -17.36 -15.04
N GLU A 100 16.32 -16.31 -14.22
CA GLU A 100 17.57 -15.95 -13.51
C GLU A 100 18.01 -17.05 -12.52
N LEU A 101 17.07 -17.67 -11.80
CA LEU A 101 17.36 -18.81 -10.94
C LEU A 101 17.88 -20.01 -11.73
N GLN A 102 17.27 -20.34 -12.86
CA GLN A 102 17.71 -21.42 -13.74
C GLN A 102 19.12 -21.16 -14.30
N ASP A 103 19.41 -19.92 -14.71
CA ASP A 103 20.74 -19.51 -15.17
C ASP A 103 21.81 -19.64 -14.06
N LYS A 104 21.40 -19.50 -12.80
CA LYS A 104 22.22 -19.72 -11.60
C LYS A 104 22.23 -21.18 -11.11
N GLY A 105 21.66 -22.11 -11.87
CA GLY A 105 21.74 -23.56 -11.62
C GLY A 105 20.67 -24.13 -10.68
N TYR A 106 19.56 -23.40 -10.45
CA TYR A 106 18.41 -23.93 -9.71
C TYR A 106 17.48 -24.69 -10.67
N ASP A 107 17.24 -25.99 -10.44
CA ASP A 107 16.42 -26.86 -11.32
C ASP A 107 14.91 -26.69 -11.07
N ILE A 108 14.43 -25.44 -11.12
CA ILE A 108 13.06 -25.05 -10.80
C ILE A 108 12.21 -25.07 -12.09
N PRO A 109 10.97 -25.61 -12.07
CA PRO A 109 10.13 -25.70 -13.27
C PRO A 109 9.67 -24.33 -13.79
N ASN A 110 9.50 -24.22 -15.11
CA ASN A 110 8.88 -23.04 -15.73
C ASN A 110 7.41 -22.86 -15.30
N TYR A 111 6.93 -21.62 -15.32
CA TYR A 111 5.52 -21.31 -15.12
C TYR A 111 4.69 -21.61 -16.40
N PRO A 112 3.70 -22.52 -16.37
CA PRO A 112 2.89 -22.83 -17.54
C PRO A 112 1.72 -21.82 -17.67
N ASP A 113 1.63 -21.14 -18.80
CA ASP A 113 0.57 -20.14 -19.05
C ASP A 113 -0.82 -20.75 -19.20
N GLU A 114 -0.90 -21.90 -19.86
CA GLU A 114 -2.13 -22.65 -20.10
C GLU A 114 -1.94 -24.09 -19.60
N PRO A 115 -2.16 -24.37 -18.31
CA PRO A 115 -1.94 -25.70 -17.75
C PRO A 115 -2.94 -26.71 -18.33
N LYS A 116 -2.44 -27.70 -19.07
CA LYS A 116 -3.22 -28.77 -19.72
C LYS A 116 -3.16 -30.07 -18.92
N THR A 117 -2.06 -30.34 -18.24
CA THR A 117 -1.88 -31.56 -17.43
C THR A 117 -2.08 -31.32 -15.93
N GLU A 118 -2.19 -32.40 -15.17
CA GLU A 118 -2.32 -32.31 -13.70
C GLU A 118 -1.02 -31.82 -13.06
N GLU A 119 0.13 -32.22 -13.60
CA GLU A 119 1.44 -31.76 -13.18
C GLU A 119 1.60 -30.26 -13.41
N GLU A 120 1.16 -29.75 -14.56
CA GLU A 120 1.17 -28.31 -14.85
C GLU A 120 0.24 -27.54 -13.91
N ARG A 121 -0.95 -28.07 -13.62
CA ARG A 121 -1.87 -27.48 -12.63
C ARG A 121 -1.27 -27.45 -11.22
N ALA A 122 -0.58 -28.50 -10.81
CA ALA A 122 0.12 -28.56 -9.52
C ALA A 122 1.25 -27.51 -9.45
N ILE A 123 2.01 -27.32 -10.53
CA ILE A 123 3.05 -26.27 -10.62
C ILE A 123 2.44 -24.88 -10.50
N VAL A 124 1.33 -24.61 -11.20
CA VAL A 124 0.61 -23.33 -11.08
C VAL A 124 0.13 -23.10 -9.65
N ALA A 125 -0.40 -24.14 -9.00
CA ALA A 125 -0.87 -24.05 -7.61
C ALA A 125 0.25 -23.75 -6.60
N VAL A 126 1.48 -24.24 -6.84
CA VAL A 126 2.64 -23.86 -6.04
C VAL A 126 3.00 -22.39 -6.32
N TYR A 127 3.09 -21.99 -7.58
CA TYR A 127 3.41 -20.61 -7.94
C TYR A 127 2.34 -19.59 -7.53
N SER A 128 1.08 -19.98 -7.40
CA SER A 128 0.03 -19.09 -6.90
C SER A 128 0.27 -18.63 -5.46
N LYS A 129 1.07 -19.37 -4.67
CA LYS A 129 1.50 -18.96 -3.33
C LYS A 129 2.52 -17.84 -3.33
N VAL A 130 3.23 -17.62 -4.44
CA VAL A 130 4.26 -16.57 -4.57
C VAL A 130 3.83 -15.38 -5.43
N LEU A 131 2.77 -15.54 -6.23
CA LEU A 131 2.22 -14.52 -7.11
C LEU A 131 1.45 -13.42 -6.37
N GLY A 132 1.52 -12.20 -6.89
CA GLY A 132 0.85 -11.03 -6.33
C GLY A 132 1.32 -10.72 -4.90
N SER A 133 0.45 -10.07 -4.12
CA SER A 133 0.71 -9.73 -2.71
C SER A 133 0.59 -10.96 -1.81
N ALA A 134 1.62 -11.81 -1.84
CA ALA A 134 1.72 -13.03 -1.03
C ALA A 134 2.20 -12.75 0.40
N VAL A 135 2.98 -11.69 0.61
CA VAL A 135 3.63 -11.41 1.90
C VAL A 135 2.71 -10.67 2.88
N ASN A 136 2.13 -9.55 2.46
CA ASN A 136 1.38 -8.68 3.36
C ASN A 136 0.19 -9.39 4.05
N PRO A 137 -0.60 -10.26 3.38
CA PRO A 137 -1.68 -10.98 4.04
C PRO A 137 -1.22 -11.92 5.15
N VAL A 138 0.03 -12.42 5.09
CA VAL A 138 0.60 -13.34 6.09
C VAL A 138 1.13 -12.58 7.31
N LEU A 139 1.66 -11.37 7.12
CA LEU A 139 2.32 -10.63 8.20
C LEU A 139 1.41 -9.61 8.92
N ARG A 140 0.29 -9.21 8.30
CA ARG A 140 -0.66 -8.23 8.87
C ARG A 140 -1.65 -8.87 9.82
N GLU A 141 -1.15 -9.56 10.84
CA GLU A 141 -1.93 -10.16 11.92
C GLU A 141 -2.15 -9.18 13.09
N GLY A 142 -2.44 -7.94 12.75
CA GLY A 142 -2.60 -6.82 13.68
C GLY A 142 -3.24 -5.62 13.00
N ASN A 143 -3.79 -4.70 13.78
CA ASN A 143 -4.37 -3.47 13.24
C ASN A 143 -3.29 -2.42 12.96
N SER A 144 -3.64 -1.36 12.23
CA SER A 144 -2.69 -0.35 11.78
C SER A 144 -2.67 0.86 12.71
N ASP A 145 -1.48 1.28 13.17
CA ASP A 145 -1.19 2.64 13.68
C ASP A 145 -0.31 3.35 12.64
N ARG A 146 -0.92 4.23 11.84
CA ARG A 146 -0.23 5.01 10.80
C ARG A 146 -0.25 6.49 11.13
N ARG A 147 0.92 7.11 11.20
CA ARG A 147 1.08 8.52 11.59
C ARG A 147 2.40 9.11 11.12
N ALA A 148 2.43 10.42 10.95
CA ALA A 148 3.70 11.11 10.71
C ALA A 148 4.55 11.07 12.00
N PRO A 149 5.84 10.74 11.93
CA PRO A 149 6.75 10.94 13.05
C PRO A 149 6.78 12.42 13.46
N THR A 150 6.96 12.69 14.75
CA THR A 150 6.98 14.06 15.29
C THR A 150 8.07 14.90 14.63
N ALA A 151 9.28 14.35 14.46
CA ALA A 151 10.39 15.02 13.79
C ALA A 151 10.06 15.38 12.33
N VAL A 152 9.48 14.45 11.58
CA VAL A 152 9.06 14.64 10.18
C VAL A 152 8.00 15.73 10.08
N LYS A 153 6.97 15.70 10.93
CA LYS A 153 5.90 16.71 10.93
C LYS A 153 6.43 18.10 11.31
N ALA A 154 7.28 18.18 12.34
CA ALA A 154 7.87 19.44 12.78
C ALA A 154 8.76 20.05 11.69
N HIS A 155 9.54 19.23 10.99
CA HIS A 155 10.32 19.65 9.83
C HIS A 155 9.42 20.13 8.68
N GLY A 156 8.36 19.38 8.34
CA GLY A 156 7.40 19.76 7.29
C GLY A 156 6.71 21.10 7.56
N LYS A 157 6.44 21.46 8.83
CA LYS A 157 5.91 22.78 9.19
C LYS A 157 6.93 23.91 9.01
N ARG A 158 8.21 23.68 9.34
CA ARG A 158 9.29 24.66 9.16
C ARG A 158 9.70 24.83 7.70
N ASN A 159 9.64 23.74 6.94
CA ASN A 159 10.05 23.65 5.54
C ASN A 159 8.87 23.16 4.69
N PRO A 160 7.79 23.96 4.56
CA PRO A 160 6.58 23.55 3.85
C PRO A 160 6.90 23.23 2.38
N HIS A 161 6.38 22.11 1.89
CA HIS A 161 6.58 21.71 0.50
C HIS A 161 5.89 22.69 -0.47
N SER A 162 6.50 22.90 -1.63
CA SER A 162 5.98 23.79 -2.69
C SER A 162 4.95 23.14 -3.61
N MET A 163 4.63 21.86 -3.40
CA MET A 163 3.73 21.11 -4.29
C MET A 163 2.25 21.51 -4.16
N MET A 164 1.85 22.10 -3.03
CA MET A 164 0.46 22.53 -2.83
C MET A 164 0.15 23.68 -3.80
N GLN A 165 -0.81 23.45 -4.71
CA GLN A 165 -1.26 24.45 -5.66
C GLN A 165 -2.46 25.22 -5.13
N ASP A 166 -2.57 26.47 -5.54
CA ASP A 166 -3.76 27.27 -5.26
C ASP A 166 -5.01 26.66 -5.93
N TRP A 167 -6.11 26.68 -5.19
CA TRP A 167 -7.42 26.32 -5.70
C TRP A 167 -8.01 27.46 -6.53
N PRO A 168 -8.53 27.19 -7.75
CA PRO A 168 -9.20 28.19 -8.55
C PRO A 168 -10.38 28.83 -7.79
N LYS A 169 -10.60 30.14 -7.96
CA LYS A 169 -11.73 30.86 -7.35
C LYS A 169 -13.09 30.24 -7.69
N VAL A 170 -13.18 29.64 -8.88
CA VAL A 170 -14.33 28.87 -9.35
C VAL A 170 -13.77 27.60 -9.96
N SER A 171 -13.67 26.54 -9.16
CA SER A 171 -13.37 25.20 -9.67
C SER A 171 -14.67 24.46 -9.95
N LYS A 172 -14.73 23.76 -11.07
CA LYS A 172 -15.82 22.85 -11.45
C LYS A 172 -15.56 21.40 -11.04
N THR A 173 -14.39 21.14 -10.47
CA THR A 173 -13.99 19.79 -10.06
C THR A 173 -14.93 19.23 -9.02
N ARG A 174 -15.25 17.95 -9.18
CA ARG A 174 -16.13 17.21 -8.28
C ARG A 174 -15.88 15.72 -8.42
N VAL A 175 -16.19 14.99 -7.36
CA VAL A 175 -16.37 13.55 -7.42
C VAL A 175 -17.76 13.26 -8.00
N ALA A 176 -17.83 12.28 -8.89
CA ALA A 176 -19.08 11.68 -9.30
C ALA A 176 -19.12 10.21 -8.85
N HIS A 177 -20.26 9.80 -8.30
CA HIS A 177 -20.51 8.43 -7.86
C HIS A 177 -21.94 8.02 -8.22
N MET A 178 -22.24 6.73 -8.18
CA MET A 178 -23.60 6.22 -8.42
C MET A 178 -24.57 6.73 -7.35
N SER A 179 -25.86 6.76 -7.65
CA SER A 179 -26.92 7.18 -6.70
C SER A 179 -27.78 6.03 -6.18
N ASP A 180 -27.67 4.86 -6.81
CA ASP A 180 -28.32 3.60 -6.46
C ASP A 180 -27.55 2.44 -7.11
N GLY A 181 -27.86 1.21 -6.70
CA GLY A 181 -27.35 -0.01 -7.37
C GLY A 181 -25.84 -0.23 -7.29
N ASP A 182 -25.12 0.49 -6.42
CA ASP A 182 -23.73 0.23 -6.08
C ASP A 182 -23.61 -0.70 -4.86
N PHE A 183 -22.40 -0.98 -4.39
CA PHE A 183 -22.22 -1.85 -3.23
C PHE A 183 -22.84 -1.21 -1.98
N PHE A 184 -22.64 0.09 -1.79
CA PHE A 184 -23.25 0.84 -0.68
C PHE A 184 -24.78 0.67 -0.65
N GLY A 185 -25.46 0.90 -1.77
CA GLY A 185 -26.91 0.91 -1.84
C GLY A 185 -27.58 -0.46 -1.73
N THR A 186 -26.82 -1.55 -1.84
CA THR A 186 -27.34 -2.92 -1.79
C THR A 186 -26.89 -3.69 -0.56
N GLU A 187 -25.92 -3.19 0.20
CA GLU A 187 -25.27 -3.92 1.29
C GLU A 187 -26.27 -4.51 2.30
N LYS A 188 -25.95 -5.71 2.78
CA LYS A 188 -26.60 -6.37 3.92
C LYS A 188 -25.50 -6.90 4.81
N SER A 189 -25.73 -6.90 6.13
CA SER A 189 -24.74 -7.37 7.09
C SER A 189 -25.41 -8.08 8.27
N VAL A 190 -24.69 -9.02 8.87
CA VAL A 190 -25.11 -9.75 10.08
C VAL A 190 -23.89 -10.13 10.93
N THR A 191 -24.07 -10.10 12.25
CA THR A 191 -23.12 -10.71 13.19
C THR A 191 -23.43 -12.19 13.37
N ILE A 192 -22.45 -13.07 13.11
CA ILE A 192 -22.59 -14.52 13.25
C ILE A 192 -22.74 -14.91 14.72
N SER A 193 -23.73 -15.75 15.04
CA SER A 193 -23.95 -16.22 16.43
C SER A 193 -23.10 -17.42 16.81
N THR A 194 -22.82 -18.32 15.86
CA THR A 194 -22.18 -19.62 16.09
C THR A 194 -21.15 -19.89 15.01
N SER A 195 -19.96 -20.36 15.39
CA SER A 195 -18.94 -20.78 14.42
C SER A 195 -19.42 -21.98 13.60
N GLY A 196 -18.97 -22.08 12.35
CA GLY A 196 -19.34 -23.15 11.44
C GLY A 196 -18.79 -22.92 10.04
N SER A 197 -19.36 -23.57 9.03
CA SER A 197 -19.08 -23.27 7.64
C SER A 197 -20.20 -22.47 6.98
N GLY A 198 -19.84 -21.75 5.91
CA GLY A 198 -20.76 -21.02 5.05
C GLY A 198 -20.59 -21.41 3.59
N VAL A 199 -21.67 -21.24 2.83
CA VAL A 199 -21.70 -21.46 1.37
C VAL A 199 -22.31 -20.24 0.67
N ILE A 200 -21.72 -19.86 -0.46
CA ILE A 200 -22.29 -18.92 -1.42
C ILE A 200 -22.84 -19.72 -2.59
N GLU A 201 -24.14 -19.59 -2.84
CA GLU A 201 -24.82 -20.22 -3.98
C GLU A 201 -25.56 -19.19 -4.82
N PHE A 202 -25.68 -19.47 -6.11
CA PHE A 202 -26.53 -18.75 -7.05
C PHE A 202 -27.74 -19.62 -7.38
N GLU A 203 -28.95 -19.06 -7.28
CA GLU A 203 -30.20 -19.65 -7.77
C GLU A 203 -30.71 -18.85 -8.97
N SER A 204 -30.88 -19.50 -10.12
CA SER A 204 -31.45 -18.89 -11.33
C SER A 204 -32.96 -18.69 -11.21
N VAL A 205 -33.54 -17.86 -12.07
CA VAL A 205 -35.01 -17.71 -12.17
C VAL A 205 -35.76 -19.01 -12.50
N ASN A 206 -35.07 -20.04 -13.00
CA ASN A 206 -35.64 -21.36 -13.29
C ASN A 206 -35.54 -22.34 -12.11
N GLY A 207 -34.89 -21.94 -11.00
CA GLY A 207 -34.66 -22.77 -9.82
C GLY A 207 -33.38 -23.61 -9.89
N ASP A 208 -32.53 -23.43 -10.91
CA ASP A 208 -31.23 -24.11 -10.98
C ASP A 208 -30.25 -23.48 -9.98
N THR A 209 -29.59 -24.31 -9.16
CA THR A 209 -28.62 -23.85 -8.15
C THR A 209 -27.18 -24.18 -8.55
N THR A 210 -26.29 -23.20 -8.42
CA THR A 210 -24.84 -23.35 -8.63
C THR A 210 -24.11 -22.89 -7.38
N ILE A 211 -23.23 -23.74 -6.83
CA ILE A 211 -22.33 -23.34 -5.74
C ILE A 211 -21.24 -22.45 -6.32
N LEU A 212 -21.10 -21.23 -5.79
CA LEU A 212 -20.02 -20.31 -6.13
C LEU A 212 -18.82 -20.51 -5.21
N LYS A 213 -19.06 -20.86 -3.93
CA LYS A 213 -18.02 -21.18 -2.93
C LYS A 213 -18.60 -21.94 -1.72
N ASP A 214 -17.92 -22.97 -1.21
CA ASP A 214 -18.39 -23.83 -0.11
C ASP A 214 -17.39 -24.03 1.05
N ASP A 215 -16.23 -23.38 1.00
CA ASP A 215 -15.13 -23.45 1.97
C ASP A 215 -15.01 -22.17 2.81
N ILE A 216 -16.13 -21.52 3.17
CA ILE A 216 -16.11 -20.28 3.97
C ILE A 216 -16.13 -20.65 5.46
N SER A 217 -15.06 -20.32 6.17
CA SER A 217 -15.02 -20.47 7.63
C SER A 217 -15.67 -19.28 8.31
N LEU A 218 -16.71 -19.55 9.11
CA LEU A 218 -17.43 -18.57 9.92
C LEU A 218 -17.06 -18.73 11.39
N VAL A 219 -16.73 -17.62 12.06
CA VAL A 219 -16.41 -17.59 13.48
C VAL A 219 -17.50 -16.87 14.26
N ALA A 220 -17.88 -17.39 15.42
CA ALA A 220 -18.84 -16.74 16.31
C ALA A 220 -18.42 -15.29 16.61
N ASN A 221 -19.41 -14.40 16.59
CA ASN A 221 -19.30 -12.95 16.76
C ASN A 221 -18.61 -12.20 15.62
N GLU A 222 -18.13 -12.86 14.56
CA GLU A 222 -17.65 -12.11 13.39
C GLU A 222 -18.79 -11.39 12.66
N ILE A 223 -18.47 -10.30 11.99
CA ILE A 223 -19.39 -9.61 11.09
C ILE A 223 -19.15 -10.16 9.69
N ILE A 224 -20.24 -10.49 9.00
CA ILE A 224 -20.22 -10.75 7.55
C ILE A 224 -21.17 -9.80 6.85
N ASP A 225 -20.84 -9.45 5.62
CA ASP A 225 -21.64 -8.59 4.77
C ASP A 225 -21.63 -9.07 3.33
N CYS A 226 -22.69 -8.79 2.58
CA CYS A 226 -22.71 -8.98 1.13
C CYS A 226 -23.38 -7.82 0.42
N SER A 227 -22.92 -7.54 -0.79
CA SER A 227 -23.41 -6.45 -1.64
C SER A 227 -23.30 -6.84 -3.12
N ALA A 228 -24.05 -6.15 -3.97
CA ALA A 228 -24.01 -6.33 -5.41
C ALA A 228 -24.02 -4.98 -6.16
N MET A 229 -23.09 -4.80 -7.10
CA MET A 229 -23.08 -3.66 -8.00
C MET A 229 -23.81 -4.01 -9.29
N SER A 230 -24.85 -3.24 -9.60
CA SER A 230 -25.59 -3.33 -10.85
C SER A 230 -24.75 -2.82 -12.01
N VAL A 231 -24.40 -3.70 -12.95
CA VAL A 231 -23.66 -3.32 -14.15
C VAL A 231 -24.49 -2.41 -15.05
N THR A 232 -25.81 -2.62 -15.09
CA THR A 232 -26.71 -1.71 -15.83
C THR A 232 -26.69 -0.31 -15.23
N GLY A 233 -26.75 -0.19 -13.89
CA GLY A 233 -26.63 1.08 -13.18
C GLY A 233 -25.27 1.75 -13.42
N LEU A 234 -24.19 0.98 -13.29
CA LEU A 234 -22.82 1.42 -13.50
C LEU A 234 -22.59 1.99 -14.91
N ARG A 235 -23.04 1.28 -15.94
CA ARG A 235 -22.91 1.71 -17.34
C ARG A 235 -23.71 2.98 -17.63
N LYS A 236 -24.89 3.12 -17.02
CA LYS A 236 -25.70 4.34 -17.12
C LYS A 236 -24.99 5.52 -16.44
N PHE A 237 -24.43 5.31 -15.26
CA PHE A 237 -23.63 6.31 -14.55
C PHE A 237 -22.46 6.80 -15.41
N TYR A 238 -21.65 5.91 -15.97
CA TYR A 238 -20.54 6.30 -16.84
C TYR A 238 -20.99 7.08 -18.07
N ALA A 239 -22.06 6.65 -18.74
CA ALA A 239 -22.57 7.37 -19.90
C ALA A 239 -23.03 8.79 -19.54
N GLN A 240 -23.67 8.96 -18.37
CA GLN A 240 -24.12 10.26 -17.88
C GLN A 240 -22.95 11.17 -17.52
N GLU A 241 -21.94 10.67 -16.80
CA GLU A 241 -20.80 11.51 -16.39
C GLU A 241 -19.87 11.86 -17.56
N MET A 242 -19.77 11.00 -18.58
CA MET A 242 -19.11 11.36 -19.84
C MET A 242 -19.79 12.56 -20.53
N GLU A 243 -21.12 12.57 -20.55
CA GLU A 243 -21.89 13.67 -21.13
C GLU A 243 -21.78 14.93 -20.27
N ASN A 244 -21.80 14.79 -18.94
CA ASN A 244 -21.60 15.91 -18.01
C ASN A 244 -20.22 16.56 -18.19
N ALA A 245 -19.14 15.77 -18.23
CA ALA A 245 -17.77 16.28 -18.41
C ALA A 245 -17.63 17.04 -19.73
N LYS A 246 -18.23 16.50 -20.80
CA LYS A 246 -18.22 17.14 -22.12
C LYS A 246 -18.98 18.47 -22.11
N ASN A 247 -20.15 18.51 -21.51
CA ASN A 247 -20.97 19.73 -21.41
C ASN A 247 -20.32 20.80 -20.55
N ASP A 248 -19.61 20.40 -19.50
CA ASP A 248 -18.88 21.33 -18.63
C ASP A 248 -17.54 21.79 -19.20
N GLY A 249 -17.02 21.08 -20.21
CA GLY A 249 -15.71 21.33 -20.83
C GLY A 249 -14.56 21.07 -19.87
N ILE A 250 -14.64 20.00 -19.08
CA ILE A 250 -13.63 19.58 -18.11
C ILE A 250 -13.22 18.12 -18.35
N LEU A 251 -12.10 17.70 -17.75
CA LEU A 251 -11.62 16.34 -17.91
C LEU A 251 -12.57 15.33 -17.28
N LEU A 252 -12.55 14.11 -17.80
CA LEU A 252 -13.13 12.94 -17.17
C LEU A 252 -12.04 12.03 -16.64
N SER A 253 -12.21 11.51 -15.43
CA SER A 253 -11.27 10.58 -14.83
C SER A 253 -11.94 9.50 -14.00
N LEU A 254 -11.38 8.30 -14.00
CA LEU A 254 -11.82 7.15 -13.21
C LEU A 254 -10.78 6.82 -12.15
N HIS A 255 -11.23 6.70 -10.91
CA HIS A 255 -10.37 6.44 -9.76
C HIS A 255 -10.86 5.18 -9.03
N ILE A 256 -10.09 4.10 -9.14
CA ILE A 256 -10.36 2.78 -8.57
C ILE A 256 -9.07 2.15 -8.02
N LYS A 257 -9.10 0.90 -7.54
CA LYS A 257 -7.97 0.23 -6.92
C LYS A 257 -7.73 -1.19 -7.46
N SER A 258 -7.60 -1.29 -8.78
CA SER A 258 -7.47 -2.55 -9.54
C SER A 258 -6.35 -3.51 -9.11
N THR A 259 -5.24 -2.99 -8.56
CA THR A 259 -4.11 -3.82 -8.08
C THR A 259 -4.43 -4.57 -6.79
N MET A 260 -5.25 -3.97 -5.93
CA MET A 260 -5.68 -4.56 -4.65
C MET A 260 -7.00 -5.29 -4.83
N MET A 261 -8.02 -4.63 -5.38
CA MET A 261 -9.33 -5.22 -5.69
C MET A 261 -9.30 -6.01 -7.00
N ARG A 262 -8.51 -7.09 -7.02
CA ARG A 262 -8.13 -7.82 -8.26
C ARG A 262 -9.27 -8.45 -9.05
N VAL A 263 -10.47 -8.53 -8.48
CA VAL A 263 -11.65 -9.11 -9.15
C VAL A 263 -12.64 -8.02 -9.53
N SER A 264 -13.15 -7.25 -8.57
CA SER A 264 -14.19 -6.24 -8.83
C SER A 264 -13.71 -5.10 -9.73
N ASP A 265 -12.57 -4.51 -9.41
CA ASP A 265 -12.17 -3.23 -9.98
C ASP A 265 -11.74 -3.33 -11.45
N PRO A 266 -11.06 -4.39 -11.92
CA PRO A 266 -10.85 -4.62 -13.35
C PRO A 266 -12.17 -4.70 -14.14
N ILE A 267 -13.22 -5.33 -13.61
CA ILE A 267 -14.55 -5.40 -14.26
C ILE A 267 -15.20 -4.02 -14.30
N ILE A 268 -15.16 -3.29 -13.17
CA ILE A 268 -15.67 -1.90 -13.06
C ILE A 268 -14.95 -0.99 -14.07
N PHE A 269 -13.64 -1.15 -14.24
CA PHE A 269 -12.82 -0.44 -15.22
C PHE A 269 -13.21 -0.80 -16.65
N GLY A 270 -13.31 -2.09 -16.95
CA GLY A 270 -13.64 -2.59 -18.28
C GLY A 270 -14.99 -2.11 -18.76
N HIS A 271 -15.97 -1.95 -17.87
CA HIS A 271 -17.24 -1.30 -18.21
C HIS A 271 -17.09 0.19 -18.54
N CYS A 272 -16.21 0.94 -17.88
CA CYS A 272 -15.92 2.33 -18.25
C CYS A 272 -15.28 2.40 -19.65
N VAL A 273 -14.25 1.58 -19.90
CA VAL A 273 -13.60 1.45 -21.21
C VAL A 273 -14.63 1.09 -22.28
N SER A 274 -15.50 0.12 -21.99
CA SER A 274 -16.54 -0.34 -22.91
C SER A 274 -17.54 0.75 -23.28
N ILE A 275 -17.88 1.64 -22.35
CA ILE A 275 -18.80 2.75 -22.61
C ILE A 275 -18.10 3.89 -23.36
N TYR A 276 -16.85 4.20 -23.00
CA TYR A 276 -16.08 5.26 -23.64
C TYR A 276 -15.80 4.94 -25.12
N TYR A 277 -15.32 3.73 -25.41
CA TYR A 277 -14.95 3.25 -26.76
C TYR A 277 -16.07 2.44 -27.45
N LYS A 278 -17.32 2.58 -26.99
CA LYS A 278 -18.47 1.78 -27.46
C LYS A 278 -18.53 1.65 -28.98
N ASP A 279 -18.43 2.78 -29.70
CA ASP A 279 -18.60 2.81 -31.15
C ASP A 279 -17.53 1.97 -31.88
N VAL A 280 -16.30 1.98 -31.39
CA VAL A 280 -15.17 1.19 -31.93
C VAL A 280 -15.37 -0.29 -31.61
N LEU A 281 -15.72 -0.60 -30.36
CA LEU A 281 -15.92 -1.98 -29.89
C LEU A 281 -17.09 -2.66 -30.61
N GLU A 282 -18.18 -1.92 -30.88
CA GLU A 282 -19.32 -2.44 -31.62
C GLU A 282 -18.99 -2.65 -33.11
N LYS A 283 -18.38 -1.64 -33.76
CA LYS A 283 -18.00 -1.70 -35.19
C LYS A 283 -17.05 -2.86 -35.50
N HIS A 284 -16.08 -3.12 -34.63
CA HIS A 284 -15.02 -4.12 -34.84
C HIS A 284 -15.19 -5.40 -33.99
N SER A 285 -16.39 -5.62 -33.44
CA SER A 285 -16.67 -6.68 -32.46
C SER A 285 -16.21 -8.09 -32.87
N THR A 286 -16.39 -8.48 -34.14
CA THR A 286 -15.92 -9.79 -34.65
C THR A 286 -14.41 -9.94 -34.53
N VAL A 287 -13.67 -8.92 -34.98
CA VAL A 287 -12.20 -8.90 -34.97
C VAL A 287 -11.67 -8.91 -33.54
N PHE A 288 -12.29 -8.13 -32.67
CA PHE A 288 -11.89 -8.04 -31.26
C PHE A 288 -12.16 -9.34 -30.51
N ARG A 289 -13.22 -10.09 -30.86
CA ARG A 289 -13.47 -11.42 -30.32
C ARG A 289 -12.41 -12.43 -30.76
N GLU A 290 -12.02 -12.40 -32.04
CA GLU A 290 -10.97 -13.28 -32.58
C GLU A 290 -9.60 -13.01 -31.95
N LEU A 291 -9.28 -11.75 -31.68
CA LEU A 291 -8.07 -11.33 -30.97
C LEU A 291 -8.16 -11.54 -29.43
N GLY A 292 -9.36 -11.87 -28.91
CA GLY A 292 -9.62 -12.01 -27.48
C GLY A 292 -9.31 -10.74 -26.69
N ILE A 293 -9.72 -9.57 -27.19
CA ILE A 293 -9.49 -8.28 -26.50
C ILE A 293 -10.39 -8.22 -25.27
N ASN A 294 -9.80 -7.92 -24.10
CA ASN A 294 -10.55 -7.73 -22.87
C ASN A 294 -10.49 -6.26 -22.40
N PRO A 295 -11.62 -5.52 -22.40
CA PRO A 295 -11.68 -4.15 -21.90
C PRO A 295 -11.19 -3.98 -20.45
N ASP A 296 -11.25 -5.02 -19.62
CA ASP A 296 -10.82 -4.99 -18.21
C ASP A 296 -9.33 -4.68 -18.05
N ASN A 297 -8.53 -4.99 -19.09
CA ASN A 297 -7.09 -4.70 -19.12
C ASN A 297 -6.76 -3.31 -19.72
N GLY A 298 -7.77 -2.58 -20.17
CA GLY A 298 -7.63 -1.23 -20.74
C GLY A 298 -7.26 -1.17 -22.22
N VAL A 299 -7.27 0.06 -22.76
CA VAL A 299 -7.08 0.29 -24.20
C VAL A 299 -5.65 -0.04 -24.66
N ALA A 300 -4.68 -0.11 -23.75
CA ALA A 300 -3.33 -0.57 -24.09
C ALA A 300 -3.33 -2.00 -24.64
N GLU A 301 -4.15 -2.90 -24.08
CA GLU A 301 -4.27 -4.27 -24.60
C GLU A 301 -4.78 -4.27 -26.05
N LEU A 302 -5.79 -3.43 -26.33
CA LEU A 302 -6.32 -3.27 -27.68
C LEU A 302 -5.20 -2.85 -28.64
N TYR A 303 -4.46 -1.78 -28.32
CA TYR A 303 -3.35 -1.29 -29.14
C TYR A 303 -2.27 -2.34 -29.39
N THR A 304 -1.97 -3.18 -28.39
CA THR A 304 -0.99 -4.27 -28.53
C THR A 304 -1.52 -5.36 -29.46
N LYS A 305 -2.75 -5.84 -29.26
CA LYS A 305 -3.29 -6.99 -30.01
C LYS A 305 -3.54 -6.67 -31.48
N ILE A 306 -3.98 -5.44 -31.81
CA ILE A 306 -4.22 -5.04 -33.21
C ILE A 306 -2.93 -4.95 -34.05
N GLN A 307 -1.74 -4.98 -33.45
CA GLN A 307 -0.47 -5.00 -34.21
C GLN A 307 -0.31 -6.29 -35.04
N SER A 308 -1.01 -7.35 -34.68
CA SER A 308 -1.05 -8.61 -35.44
C SER A 308 -1.91 -8.55 -36.70
N LEU A 309 -2.73 -7.51 -36.87
CA LEU A 309 -3.65 -7.37 -38.00
C LEU A 309 -2.96 -6.81 -39.26
N PRO A 310 -3.55 -7.02 -40.44
CA PRO A 310 -3.13 -6.32 -41.65
C PRO A 310 -3.17 -4.80 -41.47
N GLU A 311 -2.18 -4.10 -42.04
CA GLU A 311 -1.98 -2.66 -41.84
C GLU A 311 -3.23 -1.82 -42.12
N THR A 312 -3.98 -2.14 -43.18
CA THR A 312 -5.22 -1.43 -43.53
C THR A 312 -6.27 -1.52 -42.43
N GLN A 313 -6.48 -2.71 -41.86
CA GLN A 313 -7.46 -2.95 -40.80
C GLN A 313 -7.00 -2.33 -39.48
N ARG A 314 -5.71 -2.44 -39.15
CA ARG A 314 -5.12 -1.77 -37.99
C ARG A 314 -5.31 -0.26 -38.07
N LYS A 315 -4.99 0.36 -39.21
CA LYS A 315 -5.14 1.81 -39.41
C LYS A 315 -6.60 2.27 -39.37
N GLU A 316 -7.54 1.45 -39.84
CA GLU A 316 -8.97 1.74 -39.70
C GLU A 316 -9.36 1.80 -38.22
N ILE A 317 -9.01 0.76 -37.43
CA ILE A 317 -9.29 0.71 -36.00
C ILE A 317 -8.63 1.88 -35.25
N GLU A 318 -7.36 2.17 -35.52
CA GLU A 318 -6.63 3.30 -34.92
C GLU A 318 -7.32 4.64 -35.23
N SER A 319 -7.77 4.83 -36.48
CA SER A 319 -8.51 6.02 -36.90
C SER A 319 -9.86 6.14 -36.19
N ASP A 320 -10.60 5.04 -36.06
CA ASP A 320 -11.88 5.04 -35.33
C ASP A 320 -11.67 5.37 -33.84
N ILE A 321 -10.57 4.90 -33.22
CA ILE A 321 -10.22 5.29 -31.84
C ILE A 321 -9.90 6.79 -31.76
N GLN A 322 -9.17 7.34 -32.73
CA GLN A 322 -8.93 8.80 -32.76
C GLN A 322 -10.24 9.58 -32.87
N ASN A 323 -11.20 9.10 -33.67
CA ASN A 323 -12.51 9.71 -33.77
C ASN A 323 -13.26 9.71 -32.42
N VAL A 324 -13.12 8.65 -31.60
CA VAL A 324 -13.70 8.62 -30.24
C VAL A 324 -13.24 9.81 -29.42
N TYR A 325 -11.94 10.12 -29.42
CA TYR A 325 -11.39 11.27 -28.67
C TYR A 325 -11.91 12.62 -29.16
N THR A 326 -12.39 12.73 -30.40
CA THR A 326 -12.99 13.99 -30.91
C THR A 326 -14.44 14.19 -30.49
N VAL A 327 -15.15 13.11 -30.11
CA VAL A 327 -16.59 13.16 -29.79
C VAL A 327 -16.88 12.94 -28.30
N ARG A 328 -15.95 12.32 -27.55
CA ARG A 328 -16.04 12.11 -26.10
C ARG A 328 -15.40 13.26 -25.32
N PRO A 329 -15.69 13.41 -24.01
CA PRO A 329 -14.92 14.34 -23.17
C PRO A 329 -13.44 13.96 -23.17
N GLU A 330 -12.58 14.94 -22.99
CA GLU A 330 -11.15 14.69 -22.81
C GLU A 330 -10.91 13.90 -21.52
N LEU A 331 -9.95 12.97 -21.57
CA LEU A 331 -9.57 12.14 -20.43
C LEU A 331 -8.42 12.79 -19.67
N GLY A 332 -8.42 12.54 -18.36
CA GLY A 332 -7.20 12.67 -17.56
C GLY A 332 -6.04 11.86 -18.14
N MET A 333 -4.84 12.41 -18.07
CA MET A 333 -3.64 11.80 -18.61
C MET A 333 -2.72 11.27 -17.52
N VAL A 334 -2.23 10.05 -17.72
CA VAL A 334 -1.11 9.47 -16.96
C VAL A 334 0.20 10.05 -17.51
N ASN A 335 0.28 10.20 -18.83
CA ASN A 335 1.42 10.81 -19.50
C ASN A 335 0.98 11.45 -20.83
N SER A 336 0.82 12.77 -20.83
CA SER A 336 0.34 13.53 -21.99
C SER A 336 1.28 13.45 -23.19
N SER A 337 2.61 13.50 -22.97
CA SER A 337 3.59 13.46 -24.07
C SER A 337 3.64 12.12 -24.81
N ARG A 338 3.17 11.05 -24.18
CA ARG A 338 3.06 9.71 -24.77
C ARG A 338 1.62 9.33 -25.14
N GLY A 339 0.65 10.21 -24.93
CA GLY A 339 -0.77 9.93 -25.16
C GLY A 339 -1.37 8.88 -24.22
N ILE A 340 -0.75 8.62 -23.05
CA ILE A 340 -1.24 7.63 -22.09
C ILE A 340 -2.33 8.26 -21.23
N THR A 341 -3.56 7.84 -21.46
CA THR A 341 -4.78 8.29 -20.78
C THR A 341 -5.07 7.47 -19.52
N ASN A 342 -5.96 7.96 -18.67
CA ASN A 342 -6.52 7.25 -17.50
C ASN A 342 -7.14 5.88 -17.84
N LEU A 343 -7.55 5.64 -19.09
CA LEU A 343 -8.15 4.38 -19.53
C LEU A 343 -7.16 3.42 -20.23
N HIS A 344 -5.86 3.72 -20.22
CA HIS A 344 -4.83 2.87 -20.84
C HIS A 344 -4.62 1.55 -20.10
N VAL A 345 -4.33 1.62 -18.81
CA VAL A 345 -4.05 0.46 -17.96
C VAL A 345 -4.77 0.67 -16.62
N PRO A 346 -5.52 -0.31 -16.11
CA PRO A 346 -6.34 -0.16 -14.91
C PRO A 346 -5.53 0.18 -13.65
N SER A 347 -4.24 -0.14 -13.62
CA SER A 347 -3.35 0.09 -12.48
C SER A 347 -2.60 1.42 -12.50
N ASP A 348 -2.72 2.21 -13.58
CA ASP A 348 -1.93 3.45 -13.71
C ASP A 348 -2.46 4.59 -12.81
N MET A 349 -3.77 4.62 -12.55
CA MET A 349 -4.41 5.60 -11.68
C MET A 349 -5.12 4.91 -10.52
N ILE A 350 -4.46 4.92 -9.35
CA ILE A 350 -4.95 4.28 -8.13
C ILE A 350 -5.57 5.35 -7.23
N ILE A 351 -6.82 5.14 -6.81
CA ILE A 351 -7.66 6.13 -6.12
C ILE A 351 -7.00 6.81 -4.91
N ASP A 352 -6.37 6.03 -4.05
CA ASP A 352 -5.69 6.49 -2.83
C ASP A 352 -4.50 7.41 -3.11
N ALA A 353 -3.77 7.20 -4.20
CA ALA A 353 -2.66 8.08 -4.60
C ALA A 353 -3.12 9.26 -5.47
N THR A 354 -4.10 9.04 -6.35
CA THR A 354 -4.51 10.03 -7.36
C THR A 354 -5.47 11.08 -6.82
N MET A 355 -6.42 10.72 -5.95
CA MET A 355 -7.36 11.69 -5.38
C MET A 355 -6.67 12.72 -4.49
N PRO A 356 -5.72 12.37 -3.60
CA PRO A 356 -4.96 13.36 -2.85
C PRO A 356 -4.14 14.30 -3.73
N VAL A 357 -3.58 13.79 -4.84
CA VAL A 357 -2.84 14.61 -5.80
C VAL A 357 -3.76 15.61 -6.49
N ILE A 358 -4.97 15.20 -6.89
CA ILE A 358 -5.98 16.12 -7.41
C ILE A 358 -6.28 17.22 -6.39
N VAL A 359 -6.47 16.87 -5.11
CA VAL A 359 -6.72 17.86 -4.05
C VAL A 359 -5.53 18.81 -3.87
N ARG A 360 -4.31 18.27 -3.84
CA ARG A 360 -3.05 19.02 -3.71
C ARG A 360 -2.82 19.96 -4.88
N ASP A 361 -3.18 19.54 -6.10
CA ASP A 361 -2.93 20.29 -7.34
C ASP A 361 -4.08 21.27 -7.67
N GLY A 362 -4.83 21.69 -6.65
CA GLY A 362 -5.86 22.71 -6.77
C GLY A 362 -7.17 22.18 -7.36
N GLY A 363 -7.47 20.90 -7.15
CA GLY A 363 -8.60 20.22 -7.75
C GLY A 363 -8.40 19.88 -9.22
N ARG A 364 -7.15 19.73 -9.70
CA ARG A 364 -6.87 19.60 -11.13
C ARG A 364 -6.02 18.38 -11.46
N MET A 365 -6.08 17.98 -12.73
CA MET A 365 -5.28 16.88 -13.27
C MET A 365 -4.77 17.23 -14.68
N TRP A 366 -3.72 16.55 -15.12
CA TRP A 366 -3.11 16.77 -16.43
C TRP A 366 -4.03 16.34 -17.57
N GLY A 367 -4.22 17.25 -18.53
CA GLY A 367 -4.95 17.00 -19.78
C GLY A 367 -4.04 16.64 -20.96
N PRO A 368 -4.62 16.37 -22.15
CA PRO A 368 -3.86 16.01 -23.36
C PRO A 368 -2.87 17.09 -23.83
N ASP A 369 -3.15 18.35 -23.50
CA ASP A 369 -2.30 19.52 -23.79
C ASP A 369 -1.11 19.68 -22.85
N ASN A 370 -0.94 18.76 -21.89
CA ASN A 370 0.08 18.82 -20.86
C ASN A 370 -0.06 20.07 -19.97
N GLU A 371 -1.30 20.44 -19.63
CA GLU A 371 -1.66 21.46 -18.64
C GLU A 371 -2.65 20.90 -17.60
N LEU A 372 -2.82 21.60 -16.48
CA LEU A 372 -3.74 21.23 -15.39
C LEU A 372 -5.15 21.78 -15.62
N HIS A 373 -6.14 20.89 -15.60
CA HIS A 373 -7.56 21.22 -15.79
C HIS A 373 -8.44 20.66 -14.67
N ASP A 374 -9.60 21.28 -14.45
CA ASP A 374 -10.65 20.71 -13.60
C ASP A 374 -11.10 19.34 -14.14
N THR A 375 -11.65 18.48 -13.28
CA THR A 375 -12.06 17.12 -13.65
C THR A 375 -13.34 16.67 -12.95
N ILE A 376 -14.13 15.83 -13.61
CA ILE A 376 -15.06 14.92 -12.95
C ILE A 376 -14.29 13.66 -12.56
N ALA A 377 -14.02 13.51 -11.26
CA ALA A 377 -13.38 12.33 -10.69
C ALA A 377 -14.44 11.26 -10.38
N MET A 378 -14.65 10.32 -11.31
CA MET A 378 -15.57 9.21 -11.13
C MET A 378 -15.01 8.19 -10.13
N ILE A 379 -15.76 7.96 -9.06
CA ILE A 379 -15.58 6.91 -8.07
C ILE A 379 -16.95 6.22 -7.96
N PRO A 380 -17.20 5.11 -8.70
CA PRO A 380 -18.56 4.62 -8.87
C PRO A 380 -19.30 4.28 -7.57
N ASP A 381 -18.62 3.62 -6.63
CA ASP A 381 -19.22 3.21 -5.36
C ASP A 381 -19.20 4.32 -4.30
N ARG A 382 -20.35 4.53 -3.64
CA ARG A 382 -20.53 5.60 -2.65
C ARG A 382 -19.86 5.39 -1.32
N SER A 383 -19.47 4.16 -0.96
CA SER A 383 -18.98 3.86 0.40
C SER A 383 -17.85 4.79 0.83
N TYR A 384 -17.00 5.19 -0.13
CA TYR A 384 -15.82 6.01 0.15
C TYR A 384 -15.67 7.22 -0.79
N ALA A 385 -16.49 7.36 -1.82
CA ALA A 385 -16.41 8.51 -2.75
C ALA A 385 -16.68 9.85 -2.05
N THR A 386 -17.58 9.85 -1.08
CA THR A 386 -18.13 11.05 -0.43
C THR A 386 -17.12 11.80 0.42
N ILE A 387 -16.11 11.12 0.99
CA ILE A 387 -15.05 11.78 1.78
C ILE A 387 -14.16 12.68 0.91
N TYR A 388 -13.89 12.28 -0.34
CA TYR A 388 -13.13 13.10 -1.28
C TYR A 388 -13.96 14.27 -1.77
N GLN A 389 -15.27 14.08 -2.00
CA GLN A 389 -16.18 15.19 -2.32
C GLN A 389 -16.17 16.25 -1.21
N ALA A 390 -16.29 15.84 0.05
CA ALA A 390 -16.22 16.76 1.20
C ALA A 390 -14.88 17.50 1.27
N THR A 391 -13.77 16.83 0.94
CA THR A 391 -12.44 17.45 0.88
C THR A 391 -12.33 18.49 -0.24
N ILE A 392 -12.88 18.17 -1.42
CA ILE A 392 -12.92 19.10 -2.57
C ILE A 392 -13.78 20.33 -2.23
N GLU A 393 -14.95 20.14 -1.64
CA GLU A 393 -15.84 21.24 -1.24
C GLU A 393 -15.21 22.15 -0.19
N ASP A 394 -14.50 21.58 0.79
CA ASP A 394 -13.76 22.35 1.78
C ASP A 394 -12.69 23.21 1.11
N CYS A 395 -11.90 22.66 0.18
CA CYS A 395 -10.88 23.43 -0.54
C CYS A 395 -11.48 24.46 -1.52
N GLN A 396 -12.60 24.17 -2.16
CA GLN A 396 -13.33 25.16 -2.98
C GLN A 396 -13.79 26.35 -2.14
N LYS A 397 -14.18 26.11 -0.89
CA LYS A 397 -14.65 27.14 0.04
C LYS A 397 -13.50 27.90 0.71
N ASN A 398 -12.48 27.19 1.17
CA ASN A 398 -11.45 27.70 2.08
C ASN A 398 -10.06 27.82 1.44
N GLY A 399 -9.92 27.45 0.16
CA GLY A 399 -8.65 27.40 -0.56
C GLY A 399 -7.78 26.20 -0.17
N ALA A 400 -6.57 26.17 -0.73
CA ALA A 400 -5.57 25.14 -0.43
C ALA A 400 -5.24 25.06 1.07
N PHE A 401 -4.76 23.91 1.52
CA PHE A 401 -4.18 23.80 2.86
C PHE A 401 -2.84 24.53 2.91
N ASN A 402 -2.44 24.98 4.11
CA ASN A 402 -1.12 25.53 4.33
C ASN A 402 -0.24 24.49 5.05
N PRO A 403 0.75 23.86 4.38
CA PRO A 403 1.61 22.85 5.00
C PRO A 403 2.36 23.35 6.24
N ALA A 404 2.60 24.67 6.36
CA ALA A 404 3.29 25.25 7.51
C ALA A 404 2.43 25.26 8.79
N THR A 405 1.10 25.24 8.66
CA THR A 405 0.17 25.40 9.79
C THR A 405 -0.91 24.32 9.86
N ILE A 406 -0.95 23.39 8.92
CA ILE A 406 -1.91 22.28 8.94
C ILE A 406 -1.64 21.36 10.14
N GLY A 407 -2.71 21.01 10.86
CA GLY A 407 -2.70 19.94 11.86
C GLY A 407 -2.30 18.58 11.26
N SER A 408 -2.31 17.54 12.07
CA SER A 408 -2.03 16.18 11.62
C SER A 408 -3.20 15.25 11.80
N VAL A 409 -3.41 14.37 10.82
CA VAL A 409 -4.38 13.29 10.91
C VAL A 409 -3.67 11.94 10.91
N SER A 410 -3.58 11.34 12.09
CA SER A 410 -3.14 9.95 12.23
C SER A 410 -4.31 8.99 12.04
N ASN A 411 -4.02 7.75 11.64
CA ASN A 411 -5.03 6.72 11.43
C ASN A 411 -4.80 5.51 12.34
N VAL A 412 -5.90 5.05 12.96
CA VAL A 412 -6.01 3.72 13.56
C VAL A 412 -6.93 2.88 12.68
N GLY A 413 -6.35 1.95 11.93
CA GLY A 413 -7.04 1.22 10.87
C GLY A 413 -7.30 -0.24 11.23
N LEU A 414 -8.55 -0.67 11.09
CA LEU A 414 -8.93 -2.08 11.17
C LEU A 414 -8.39 -2.80 9.94
N MET A 415 -7.53 -3.83 10.12
CA MET A 415 -7.01 -4.61 8.99
C MET A 415 -6.63 -6.06 9.31
N ALA A 416 -6.53 -6.41 10.59
CA ALA A 416 -6.09 -7.73 11.02
C ALA A 416 -6.98 -8.85 10.43
N ALA A 417 -6.39 -10.02 10.15
CA ALA A 417 -7.08 -11.18 9.59
C ALA A 417 -7.85 -10.88 8.29
N GLN A 418 -7.26 -10.06 7.41
CA GLN A 418 -7.83 -9.67 6.10
C GLN A 418 -9.23 -9.04 6.22
N ALA A 419 -9.41 -8.14 7.18
CA ALA A 419 -10.70 -7.53 7.47
C ALA A 419 -11.33 -6.84 6.23
N GLU A 420 -12.65 -6.97 6.11
CA GLU A 420 -13.51 -6.26 5.15
C GLU A 420 -13.17 -6.60 3.68
N GLU A 421 -13.13 -5.60 2.79
CA GLU A 421 -12.96 -5.80 1.34
C GLU A 421 -11.63 -6.49 0.98
N TYR A 422 -10.58 -6.34 1.79
CA TYR A 422 -9.26 -6.92 1.51
C TYR A 422 -9.28 -8.46 1.63
N GLY A 423 -10.28 -9.02 2.31
CA GLY A 423 -10.54 -10.46 2.36
C GLY A 423 -11.56 -10.94 1.34
N SER A 424 -12.13 -10.08 0.49
CA SER A 424 -13.30 -10.42 -0.34
C SER A 424 -12.96 -11.06 -1.69
N HIS A 425 -11.68 -11.10 -2.10
CA HIS A 425 -11.30 -11.48 -3.47
C HIS A 425 -11.80 -12.87 -3.87
N ASN A 426 -11.65 -13.86 -2.98
CA ASN A 426 -12.13 -15.22 -3.21
C ASN A 426 -13.65 -15.38 -3.01
N LYS A 427 -14.37 -14.30 -2.69
CA LYS A 427 -15.81 -14.22 -2.44
C LYS A 427 -16.48 -13.15 -3.32
N THR A 428 -15.83 -12.79 -4.43
CA THR A 428 -16.33 -11.81 -5.40
C THR A 428 -16.59 -12.53 -6.72
N PHE A 429 -17.79 -12.36 -7.29
CA PHE A 429 -18.25 -13.10 -8.46
C PHE A 429 -19.03 -12.20 -9.40
N GLU A 430 -18.85 -12.43 -10.71
CA GLU A 430 -19.76 -11.93 -11.73
C GLU A 430 -20.98 -12.85 -11.81
N ALA A 431 -22.18 -12.28 -11.73
CA ALA A 431 -23.43 -13.03 -11.72
C ALA A 431 -23.69 -13.66 -13.10
N PRO A 432 -23.90 -14.99 -13.19
CA PRO A 432 -23.96 -15.67 -14.48
C PRO A 432 -25.24 -15.36 -15.28
N SER A 433 -26.33 -15.04 -14.58
CA SER A 433 -27.61 -14.66 -15.15
C SER A 433 -28.49 -14.00 -14.07
N LYS A 434 -29.69 -13.57 -14.46
CA LYS A 434 -30.69 -13.09 -13.51
C LYS A 434 -31.05 -14.16 -12.48
N GLY A 435 -31.02 -13.80 -11.21
CA GLY A 435 -31.30 -14.73 -10.10
C GLY A 435 -31.05 -14.11 -8.73
N ILE A 436 -30.75 -14.97 -7.77
CA ILE A 436 -30.44 -14.59 -6.38
C ILE A 436 -29.15 -15.29 -5.97
N ILE A 437 -28.19 -14.52 -5.43
CA ILE A 437 -27.02 -15.07 -4.75
C ILE A 437 -27.29 -15.08 -3.25
N ARG A 438 -27.11 -16.23 -2.60
CA ARG A 438 -27.34 -16.41 -1.15
C ARG A 438 -26.07 -16.82 -0.43
N VAL A 439 -25.91 -16.28 0.77
CA VAL A 439 -24.95 -16.74 1.78
C VAL A 439 -25.74 -17.58 2.79
N LYS A 440 -25.40 -18.86 2.92
CA LYS A 440 -26.04 -19.79 3.85
C LYS A 440 -25.04 -20.32 4.87
N ASP A 441 -25.51 -20.68 6.06
CA ASP A 441 -24.74 -21.43 7.05
C ASP A 441 -24.78 -22.95 6.80
N GLU A 442 -24.06 -23.70 7.61
CA GLU A 442 -24.00 -25.18 7.58
C GLU A 442 -25.35 -25.87 7.77
N SER A 443 -26.35 -25.20 8.37
CA SER A 443 -27.71 -25.72 8.52
C SER A 443 -28.57 -25.56 7.26
N GLY A 444 -28.06 -24.83 6.26
CA GLY A 444 -28.78 -24.42 5.06
C GLY A 444 -29.63 -23.17 5.26
N THR A 445 -29.52 -22.48 6.39
CA THR A 445 -30.26 -21.24 6.68
C THR A 445 -29.63 -20.10 5.89
N THR A 446 -30.44 -19.34 5.14
CA THR A 446 -29.99 -18.13 4.48
C THR A 446 -29.71 -17.02 5.49
N LEU A 447 -28.46 -16.59 5.55
CA LEU A 447 -28.01 -15.48 6.39
C LEU A 447 -28.23 -14.15 5.68
N MET A 448 -27.88 -14.07 4.40
CA MET A 448 -28.01 -12.89 3.55
C MET A 448 -28.23 -13.30 2.10
N GLU A 449 -28.85 -12.44 1.30
CA GLU A 449 -29.07 -12.70 -0.13
C GLU A 449 -29.12 -11.41 -0.94
N GLN A 450 -28.74 -11.48 -2.22
CA GLN A 450 -28.83 -10.38 -3.17
C GLN A 450 -29.51 -10.83 -4.46
N ALA A 451 -30.48 -10.04 -4.91
CA ALA A 451 -31.00 -10.16 -6.26
C ALA A 451 -29.96 -9.60 -7.23
N VAL A 452 -29.68 -10.34 -8.30
CA VAL A 452 -28.66 -9.99 -9.29
C VAL A 452 -29.19 -10.16 -10.69
N GLU A 453 -28.73 -9.33 -11.61
CA GLU A 453 -28.87 -9.51 -13.05
C GLU A 453 -27.59 -10.13 -13.63
N LYS A 454 -27.64 -10.48 -14.91
CA LYS A 454 -26.44 -10.96 -15.61
C LYS A 454 -25.33 -9.89 -15.55
N ASP A 455 -24.11 -10.34 -15.30
CA ASP A 455 -22.86 -9.58 -15.23
C ASP A 455 -22.75 -8.67 -13.98
N ASP A 456 -23.77 -8.60 -13.12
CA ASP A 456 -23.68 -7.85 -11.85
C ASP A 456 -22.55 -8.39 -10.96
N ILE A 457 -21.86 -7.50 -10.25
CA ILE A 457 -20.69 -7.86 -9.44
C ILE A 457 -21.17 -8.08 -8.01
N PHE A 458 -21.17 -9.32 -7.54
CA PHE A 458 -21.45 -9.67 -6.15
C PHE A 458 -20.15 -9.76 -5.34
N ARG A 459 -20.18 -9.33 -4.08
CA ARG A 459 -19.10 -9.57 -3.13
C ARG A 459 -19.62 -9.91 -1.73
N MET A 460 -18.84 -10.71 -0.99
CA MET A 460 -19.00 -10.93 0.45
C MET A 460 -17.70 -10.64 1.20
N CYS A 461 -17.79 -9.94 2.32
CA CYS A 461 -16.66 -9.64 3.21
C CYS A 461 -16.81 -10.29 4.59
N GLN A 462 -15.72 -10.34 5.35
CA GLN A 462 -15.69 -10.87 6.72
C GLN A 462 -14.83 -9.99 7.60
N THR A 463 -15.25 -9.78 8.85
CA THR A 463 -14.49 -9.03 9.86
C THR A 463 -14.55 -9.76 11.19
N LYS A 464 -13.39 -10.23 11.68
CA LYS A 464 -13.30 -11.05 12.89
C LYS A 464 -13.47 -10.19 14.15
N ASP A 465 -14.13 -10.75 15.16
CA ASP A 465 -14.43 -10.04 16.42
C ASP A 465 -13.17 -9.63 17.19
N ALA A 466 -12.14 -10.50 17.20
CA ALA A 466 -10.86 -10.22 17.85
C ALA A 466 -10.14 -9.00 17.22
N ALA A 467 -10.20 -8.87 15.89
CA ALA A 467 -9.66 -7.71 15.19
C ALA A 467 -10.39 -6.41 15.59
N MET A 468 -11.71 -6.46 15.78
CA MET A 468 -12.52 -5.32 16.22
C MET A 468 -12.20 -4.90 17.66
N GLU A 469 -12.06 -5.86 18.57
CA GLU A 469 -11.72 -5.58 19.97
C GLU A 469 -10.34 -4.92 20.08
N ASP A 470 -9.34 -5.47 19.39
CA ASP A 470 -8.00 -4.88 19.36
C ASP A 470 -8.00 -3.48 18.70
N TRP A 471 -8.77 -3.30 17.63
CA TRP A 471 -8.88 -2.00 16.95
C TRP A 471 -9.43 -0.90 17.87
N VAL A 472 -10.46 -1.22 18.68
CA VAL A 472 -10.99 -0.29 19.71
C VAL A 472 -9.94 -0.01 20.79
N LYS A 473 -9.25 -1.05 21.28
CA LYS A 473 -8.16 -0.92 22.26
C LYS A 473 -7.06 0.00 21.73
N LEU A 474 -6.62 -0.20 20.49
CA LEU A 474 -5.58 0.61 19.84
C LEU A 474 -6.02 2.08 19.72
N ALA A 475 -7.27 2.34 19.35
CA ALA A 475 -7.82 3.69 19.28
C ALA A 475 -7.77 4.42 20.63
N VAL A 476 -8.20 3.76 21.71
CA VAL A 476 -8.16 4.31 23.08
C VAL A 476 -6.71 4.57 23.51
N ASN A 477 -5.81 3.63 23.24
CA ASN A 477 -4.38 3.78 23.57
C ASN A 477 -3.77 5.00 22.86
N ARG A 478 -4.02 5.16 21.55
CA ARG A 478 -3.51 6.31 20.79
C ARG A 478 -4.10 7.64 21.27
N ALA A 479 -5.41 7.69 21.54
CA ALA A 479 -6.04 8.88 22.11
C ALA A 479 -5.45 9.26 23.47
N ARG A 480 -5.15 8.26 24.31
CA ARG A 480 -4.51 8.46 25.63
C ARG A 480 -3.08 8.97 25.53
N ILE A 481 -2.26 8.36 24.67
CA ILE A 481 -0.85 8.71 24.48
C ILE A 481 -0.71 10.14 23.96
N THR A 482 -1.59 10.53 23.03
CA THR A 482 -1.47 11.81 22.32
C THR A 482 -2.30 12.94 22.93
N GLY A 483 -3.35 12.62 23.68
CA GLY A 483 -4.36 13.60 24.11
C GLY A 483 -5.22 14.14 22.96
N THR A 484 -5.17 13.50 21.78
CA THR A 484 -5.87 13.92 20.57
C THR A 484 -7.26 13.27 20.47
N PRO A 485 -8.30 13.99 20.03
CA PRO A 485 -9.62 13.40 19.77
C PRO A 485 -9.55 12.25 18.77
N ALA A 486 -10.24 11.14 19.06
CA ALA A 486 -10.34 9.98 18.20
C ALA A 486 -11.77 9.79 17.69
N ILE A 487 -11.93 9.82 16.37
CA ILE A 487 -13.23 9.77 15.71
C ILE A 487 -13.32 8.43 14.99
N PHE A 488 -14.31 7.62 15.32
CA PHE A 488 -14.69 6.42 14.57
C PHE A 488 -15.52 6.83 13.35
N TRP A 489 -15.06 6.51 12.15
CA TRP A 489 -15.71 6.89 10.89
C TRP A 489 -16.59 5.74 10.45
N LEU A 490 -17.82 5.71 10.94
CA LEU A 490 -18.77 4.63 10.74
C LEU A 490 -20.12 5.22 10.35
N ASP A 491 -20.60 4.86 9.17
CA ASP A 491 -21.88 5.30 8.64
C ASP A 491 -23.02 4.45 9.25
N PRO A 492 -23.89 5.00 10.10
CA PRO A 492 -25.00 4.23 10.66
C PRO A 492 -26.01 3.73 9.61
N ASP A 493 -26.03 4.34 8.42
CA ASP A 493 -26.91 3.93 7.32
C ASP A 493 -26.31 2.80 6.47
N ARG A 494 -25.02 2.49 6.66
CA ARG A 494 -24.36 1.35 6.04
C ARG A 494 -24.47 0.12 6.95
N PRO A 495 -25.11 -0.99 6.52
CA PRO A 495 -25.37 -2.15 7.38
C PRO A 495 -24.14 -2.74 8.06
N HIS A 496 -23.01 -2.83 7.36
CA HIS A 496 -21.74 -3.30 7.94
C HIS A 496 -21.25 -2.39 9.07
N ASP A 497 -21.15 -1.10 8.80
CA ASP A 497 -20.73 -0.09 9.79
C ASP A 497 -21.71 -0.06 10.98
N ALA A 498 -23.00 -0.29 10.76
CA ALA A 498 -23.99 -0.40 11.84
C ALA A 498 -23.70 -1.59 12.78
N GLU A 499 -23.25 -2.73 12.26
CA GLU A 499 -22.75 -3.85 13.09
C GLU A 499 -21.44 -3.46 13.81
N GLN A 500 -20.52 -2.77 13.14
CA GLN A 500 -19.29 -2.28 13.76
C GLN A 500 -19.57 -1.30 14.90
N ILE A 501 -20.53 -0.39 14.76
CA ILE A 501 -20.96 0.54 15.81
C ILE A 501 -21.42 -0.23 17.06
N LYS A 502 -22.12 -1.35 16.89
CA LYS A 502 -22.51 -2.21 18.03
C LYS A 502 -21.28 -2.77 18.74
N LYS A 503 -20.26 -3.21 17.99
CA LYS A 503 -18.99 -3.70 18.54
C LYS A 503 -18.21 -2.60 19.27
N VAL A 504 -18.08 -1.42 18.66
CA VAL A 504 -17.43 -0.26 19.31
C VAL A 504 -18.12 0.08 20.62
N LYS A 505 -19.46 0.17 20.64
CA LYS A 505 -20.24 0.43 21.86
C LYS A 505 -20.10 -0.69 22.92
N LYS A 506 -19.87 -1.93 22.50
CA LYS A 506 -19.62 -3.07 23.39
C LYS A 506 -18.22 -3.01 24.01
N TYR A 507 -17.18 -2.69 23.23
CA TYR A 507 -15.79 -2.77 23.67
C TYR A 507 -15.27 -1.50 24.33
N LEU A 508 -15.72 -0.32 23.91
CA LEU A 508 -15.24 0.95 24.46
C LEU A 508 -15.38 1.05 26.00
N PRO A 509 -16.47 0.55 26.64
CA PRO A 509 -16.59 0.52 28.10
C PRO A 509 -15.57 -0.35 28.84
N ASN A 510 -14.85 -1.25 28.15
CA ASN A 510 -13.81 -2.09 28.75
C ASN A 510 -12.49 -1.34 28.98
N HIS A 511 -12.41 -0.07 28.55
CA HIS A 511 -11.22 0.76 28.67
C HIS A 511 -11.49 2.02 29.50
N ASP A 512 -10.46 2.55 30.16
CA ASP A 512 -10.55 3.86 30.80
C ASP A 512 -10.54 4.97 29.75
N THR A 513 -11.71 5.57 29.53
CA THR A 513 -11.93 6.69 28.62
C THR A 513 -12.02 8.04 29.33
N THR A 514 -11.73 8.10 30.63
CA THR A 514 -11.79 9.34 31.43
C THR A 514 -10.87 10.39 30.81
N GLY A 515 -11.43 11.56 30.45
CA GLY A 515 -10.66 12.66 29.87
C GLY A 515 -10.26 12.48 28.39
N LEU A 516 -10.78 11.46 27.71
CA LEU A 516 -10.61 11.30 26.26
C LEU A 516 -11.83 11.84 25.51
N ASP A 517 -11.58 12.41 24.33
CA ASP A 517 -12.61 12.79 23.37
C ASP A 517 -12.70 11.70 22.30
N ILE A 518 -13.66 10.78 22.46
CA ILE A 518 -13.89 9.66 21.54
C ILE A 518 -15.31 9.74 21.01
N GLN A 519 -15.46 9.81 19.69
CA GLN A 519 -16.76 10.02 19.03
C GLN A 519 -16.95 9.02 17.88
N ILE A 520 -18.21 8.83 17.48
CA ILE A 520 -18.58 8.05 16.30
C ILE A 520 -19.33 8.99 15.35
N MET A 521 -18.89 9.09 14.11
CA MET A 521 -19.45 9.97 13.08
C MET A 521 -19.52 9.25 11.74
N SER A 522 -20.47 9.64 10.88
CA SER A 522 -20.45 9.21 9.48
C SER A 522 -19.13 9.65 8.81
N PRO A 523 -18.64 8.97 7.77
CA PRO A 523 -17.39 9.36 7.10
C PRO A 523 -17.38 10.83 6.63
N VAL A 524 -18.51 11.35 6.15
CA VAL A 524 -18.64 12.75 5.71
C VAL A 524 -18.56 13.72 6.89
N ASP A 525 -19.28 13.45 7.97
CA ASP A 525 -19.25 14.30 9.17
C ASP A 525 -17.86 14.29 9.82
N ALA A 526 -17.25 13.11 9.89
CA ALA A 526 -15.91 12.92 10.42
C ALA A 526 -14.85 13.65 9.59
N MET A 527 -14.95 13.59 8.25
CA MET A 527 -14.11 14.35 7.34
C MET A 527 -14.27 15.85 7.60
N ASN A 528 -15.49 16.38 7.58
CA ASN A 528 -15.75 17.81 7.81
C ASN A 528 -15.21 18.28 9.17
N TYR A 529 -15.44 17.52 10.24
CA TYR A 529 -14.88 17.81 11.57
C TYR A 529 -13.35 17.85 11.55
N THR A 530 -12.73 16.87 10.89
CA THR A 530 -11.27 16.75 10.77
C THR A 530 -10.67 17.91 9.98
N LEU A 531 -11.24 18.27 8.83
CA LEU A 531 -10.74 19.36 7.97
C LEU A 531 -10.76 20.72 8.69
N VAL A 532 -11.83 21.02 9.44
CA VAL A 532 -11.92 22.24 10.26
C VAL A 532 -10.77 22.27 11.28
N ARG A 533 -10.55 21.18 12.01
CA ARG A 533 -9.46 21.08 12.99
C ARG A 533 -8.08 21.19 12.35
N CYS A 534 -7.86 20.52 11.22
CA CYS A 534 -6.61 20.60 10.47
C CYS A 534 -6.26 22.04 10.09
N ARG A 535 -7.22 22.82 9.62
CA ARG A 535 -7.02 24.24 9.29
C ARG A 535 -6.72 25.11 10.51
N GLU A 536 -7.19 24.71 11.69
CA GLU A 536 -6.90 25.34 12.97
C GLU A 536 -5.60 24.84 13.63
N ASN A 537 -4.73 24.12 12.89
CA ASN A 537 -3.49 23.52 13.41
C ASN A 537 -3.74 22.54 14.58
N LYS A 538 -4.88 21.85 14.57
CA LYS A 538 -5.24 20.83 15.56
C LYS A 538 -5.23 19.44 14.94
N ASP A 539 -4.79 18.48 15.72
CA ASP A 539 -4.67 17.09 15.27
C ASP A 539 -5.97 16.33 15.50
N THR A 540 -6.20 15.26 14.73
CA THR A 540 -7.35 14.35 14.90
C THR A 540 -6.90 12.92 14.60
N ILE A 541 -7.34 11.94 15.40
CA ILE A 541 -7.14 10.53 15.08
C ILE A 541 -8.38 10.05 14.32
N SER A 542 -8.20 9.64 13.06
CA SER A 542 -9.23 8.91 12.32
C SER A 542 -9.15 7.42 12.69
N VAL A 543 -10.25 6.86 13.18
CA VAL A 543 -10.36 5.44 13.54
C VAL A 543 -11.30 4.80 12.52
N THR A 544 -10.75 4.00 11.60
CA THR A 544 -11.49 3.61 10.39
C THR A 544 -11.37 2.12 10.05
N GLY A 545 -12.28 1.64 9.20
CA GLY A 545 -12.13 0.40 8.45
C GLY A 545 -10.89 0.40 7.53
N ASN A 546 -10.64 -0.73 6.88
CA ASN A 546 -9.44 -1.05 6.12
C ASN A 546 -9.28 -0.21 4.85
N VAL A 547 -10.36 0.02 4.10
CA VAL A 547 -10.31 0.85 2.89
C VAL A 547 -10.02 2.31 3.24
N LEU A 548 -10.76 2.87 4.20
CA LEU A 548 -10.54 4.24 4.67
C LEU A 548 -9.17 4.42 5.33
N ARG A 549 -8.63 3.39 6.00
CA ARG A 549 -7.23 3.41 6.49
C ARG A 549 -6.30 3.72 5.34
N ASP A 550 -6.41 3.00 4.22
CA ASP A 550 -5.54 3.28 3.08
C ASP A 550 -5.75 4.69 2.54
N TYR A 551 -6.99 5.08 2.27
CA TYR A 551 -7.31 6.35 1.62
C TYR A 551 -6.84 7.55 2.45
N LEU A 552 -7.08 7.53 3.77
CA LEU A 552 -6.73 8.63 4.65
C LEU A 552 -5.22 8.69 4.94
N THR A 553 -4.54 7.54 4.95
CA THR A 553 -3.07 7.48 5.14
C THR A 553 -2.27 7.87 3.90
N ASP A 554 -2.92 8.05 2.75
CA ASP A 554 -2.35 8.78 1.62
C ASP A 554 -2.82 10.23 1.58
N LEU A 555 -4.13 10.49 1.77
CA LEU A 555 -4.72 11.82 1.66
C LEU A 555 -4.03 12.85 2.56
N PHE A 556 -4.05 12.63 3.87
CA PHE A 556 -3.53 13.63 4.79
C PHE A 556 -2.02 13.78 4.70
N PRO A 557 -1.20 12.70 4.64
CA PRO A 557 0.24 12.84 4.48
C PRO A 557 0.68 13.55 3.20
N ILE A 558 -0.02 13.35 2.07
CA ILE A 558 0.25 14.08 0.83
C ILE A 558 -0.03 15.58 1.00
N LEU A 559 -1.09 15.95 1.73
CA LEU A 559 -1.41 17.35 2.00
C LEU A 559 -0.50 17.99 3.07
N GLU A 560 -0.03 17.20 4.04
CA GLU A 560 0.77 17.65 5.17
C GLU A 560 2.27 17.71 4.87
N LEU A 561 2.79 16.70 4.16
CA LEU A 561 4.21 16.43 3.98
C LEU A 561 4.60 16.35 2.50
N GLY A 562 3.62 16.44 1.60
CA GLY A 562 3.82 16.33 0.16
C GLY A 562 3.95 14.89 -0.35
N THR A 563 4.01 13.91 0.56
CA THR A 563 4.16 12.48 0.25
C THR A 563 3.73 11.62 1.44
N SER A 564 3.16 10.45 1.17
CA SER A 564 2.84 9.44 2.17
C SER A 564 4.01 8.51 2.52
N ALA A 565 5.12 8.61 1.80
CA ALA A 565 6.30 7.76 2.02
C ALA A 565 7.04 8.05 3.35
N LYS A 566 6.77 9.20 4.00
CA LYS A 566 7.44 9.63 5.23
C LYS A 566 6.62 9.34 6.49
N MET A 567 5.81 8.30 6.44
CA MET A 567 4.90 7.90 7.52
C MET A 567 5.46 6.71 8.29
N LEU A 568 5.24 6.71 9.60
CA LEU A 568 5.44 5.54 10.44
C LEU A 568 4.20 4.64 10.32
N SER A 569 4.43 3.35 10.05
CA SER A 569 3.39 2.34 9.85
C SER A 569 3.67 1.17 10.78
N VAL A 570 3.06 1.25 11.98
CA VAL A 570 3.18 0.23 13.03
C VAL A 570 1.98 -0.69 12.94
N VAL A 571 2.23 -1.99 13.12
CA VAL A 571 1.24 -3.04 13.21
C VAL A 571 1.45 -3.73 14.56
N PRO A 572 0.77 -3.28 15.63
CA PRO A 572 0.71 -4.03 16.87
C PRO A 572 0.01 -5.35 16.56
N LEU A 573 0.73 -6.45 16.66
CA LEU A 573 0.20 -7.78 16.39
C LEU A 573 -0.78 -8.15 17.51
N LEU A 574 -1.84 -8.90 17.16
CA LEU A 574 -2.93 -9.21 18.08
C LEU A 574 -2.44 -9.90 19.37
N GLU A 575 -1.41 -10.75 19.26
CA GLU A 575 -0.82 -11.50 20.38
C GLU A 575 0.25 -10.71 21.17
N GLY A 576 0.47 -9.43 20.83
CA GLY A 576 1.29 -8.50 21.61
C GLY A 576 2.66 -8.16 21.02
N GLY A 577 3.10 -8.84 19.96
CA GLY A 577 4.29 -8.47 19.20
C GLY A 577 4.10 -7.21 18.34
N GLY A 578 5.11 -6.86 17.55
CA GLY A 578 5.09 -5.71 16.65
C GLY A 578 5.68 -6.00 15.27
N MET A 579 5.00 -5.53 14.22
CA MET A 579 5.56 -5.39 12.88
C MET A 579 5.63 -3.90 12.49
N PHE A 580 6.72 -3.51 11.86
CA PHE A 580 7.06 -2.12 11.53
C PHE A 580 7.31 -2.02 10.03
N GLU A 581 6.32 -1.54 9.28
CA GLU A 581 6.47 -1.32 7.84
C GLU A 581 7.26 -0.03 7.60
N THR A 582 8.32 -0.14 6.81
CA THR A 582 9.23 0.98 6.50
C THR A 582 8.68 1.92 5.42
N GLY A 583 7.49 1.66 4.89
CA GLY A 583 6.82 2.50 3.91
C GLY A 583 5.64 1.79 3.24
N ALA A 584 4.75 2.57 2.62
CA ALA A 584 3.57 2.06 1.91
C ALA A 584 3.78 1.82 0.40
N GLY A 585 4.97 2.15 -0.13
CA GLY A 585 5.30 2.04 -1.55
C GLY A 585 5.78 0.65 -2.00
N GLY A 586 6.10 0.52 -3.30
CA GLY A 586 6.75 -0.67 -3.88
C GLY A 586 8.28 -0.64 -3.77
N SER A 587 8.95 -1.62 -4.38
CA SER A 587 10.41 -1.84 -4.30
C SER A 587 11.26 -1.04 -5.32
N ALA A 588 10.63 -0.16 -6.10
CA ALA A 588 11.25 0.86 -6.96
C ALA A 588 12.28 0.34 -8.00
N PRO A 589 11.85 -0.44 -9.02
CA PRO A 589 12.75 -1.03 -10.05
C PRO A 589 13.60 -0.01 -10.81
N ARG A 590 13.08 1.20 -11.04
CA ARG A 590 13.83 2.27 -11.73
C ARG A 590 15.03 2.79 -10.93
N HIS A 591 15.08 2.56 -9.62
CA HIS A 591 16.23 2.95 -8.79
C HIS A 591 17.37 1.95 -8.99
N VAL A 592 17.04 0.66 -9.13
CA VAL A 592 18.01 -0.39 -9.49
C VAL A 592 18.63 -0.13 -10.85
N GLN A 593 17.83 0.25 -11.85
CA GLN A 593 18.33 0.60 -13.19
C GLN A 593 19.39 1.70 -13.14
N GLN A 594 19.09 2.82 -12.45
CA GLN A 594 20.08 3.89 -12.28
C GLN A 594 21.32 3.42 -11.53
N PHE A 595 21.16 2.58 -10.50
CA PHE A 595 22.30 2.07 -9.75
C PHE A 595 23.22 1.19 -10.60
N VAL A 596 22.65 0.32 -11.43
CA VAL A 596 23.42 -0.55 -12.34
C VAL A 596 24.08 0.25 -13.47
N GLU A 597 23.40 1.28 -14.00
CA GLU A 597 23.90 2.08 -15.13
C GLU A 597 24.94 3.13 -14.70
N GLU A 598 24.71 3.79 -13.57
CA GLU A 598 25.43 5.00 -13.15
C GLU A 598 26.03 4.90 -11.74
N GLY A 599 25.84 3.79 -11.04
CA GLY A 599 26.37 3.60 -9.69
C GLY A 599 25.74 4.52 -8.65
N HIS A 600 24.55 5.07 -8.89
CA HIS A 600 23.85 6.01 -8.01
C HIS A 600 22.50 5.44 -7.58
N LEU A 601 22.30 5.23 -6.27
CA LEU A 601 21.02 4.77 -5.73
C LEU A 601 20.27 5.95 -5.10
N ARG A 602 19.07 6.24 -5.61
CA ARG A 602 18.20 7.33 -5.11
C ARG A 602 17.04 6.86 -4.22
N TRP A 603 17.22 5.73 -3.53
CA TRP A 603 16.24 5.18 -2.59
C TRP A 603 16.30 5.95 -1.27
N ASP A 604 15.16 6.51 -0.83
CA ASP A 604 15.07 7.24 0.42
C ASP A 604 14.67 6.31 1.58
N SER A 605 15.65 5.97 2.42
CA SER A 605 15.49 5.06 3.55
C SER A 605 14.89 5.72 4.80
N LEU A 606 14.36 6.95 4.72
CA LEU A 606 13.77 7.65 5.87
C LEU A 606 12.71 6.82 6.60
N GLY A 607 11.89 6.08 5.84
CA GLY A 607 10.88 5.20 6.43
C GLY A 607 11.47 4.00 7.17
N GLU A 608 12.64 3.48 6.75
CA GLU A 608 13.40 2.48 7.49
C GLU A 608 13.90 3.04 8.83
N PHE A 609 14.41 4.28 8.83
CA PHE A 609 14.86 4.94 10.06
C PHE A 609 13.71 5.10 11.06
N CYS A 610 12.53 5.54 10.58
CA CYS A 610 11.35 5.72 11.42
C CYS A 610 10.81 4.39 11.96
N ALA A 611 10.83 3.32 11.16
CA ALA A 611 10.44 1.99 11.59
C ALA A 611 11.39 1.42 12.65
N LEU A 612 12.70 1.68 12.53
CA LEU A 612 13.70 1.31 13.53
C LEU A 612 13.44 1.99 14.89
N VAL A 613 13.07 3.27 14.91
CA VAL A 613 12.66 3.96 16.14
C VAL A 613 11.52 3.20 16.82
N ALA A 614 10.43 2.95 16.08
CA ALA A 614 9.27 2.25 16.64
C ALA A 614 9.59 0.81 17.09
N SER A 615 10.44 0.11 16.34
CA SER A 615 10.92 -1.23 16.67
C SER A 615 11.75 -1.24 17.96
N PHE A 616 12.62 -0.26 18.17
CA PHE A 616 13.40 -0.12 19.42
C PHE A 616 12.54 0.30 20.61
N GLU A 617 11.55 1.19 20.41
CA GLU A 617 10.56 1.53 21.44
C GLU A 617 9.78 0.31 21.90
N HIS A 618 9.30 -0.50 20.94
CA HIS A 618 8.60 -1.75 21.22
C HIS A 618 9.51 -2.75 21.94
N TYR A 619 10.73 -2.96 21.44
CA TYR A 619 11.71 -3.84 22.08
C TYR A 619 12.02 -3.40 23.51
N ALA A 620 12.20 -2.10 23.74
CA ALA A 620 12.42 -1.53 25.06
C ALA A 620 11.25 -1.80 26.01
N ALA A 621 10.01 -1.66 25.53
CA ALA A 621 8.81 -1.89 26.32
C ALA A 621 8.61 -3.38 26.66
N VAL A 622 8.76 -4.27 25.68
CA VAL A 622 8.55 -5.73 25.85
C VAL A 622 9.65 -6.35 26.72
N HIS A 623 10.91 -5.95 26.53
CA HIS A 623 12.05 -6.55 27.23
C HIS A 623 12.57 -5.71 28.41
N ASN A 624 11.92 -4.60 28.73
CA ASN A 624 12.39 -3.64 29.74
C ASN A 624 13.86 -3.23 29.51
N ASN A 625 14.23 -2.96 28.26
CA ASN A 625 15.61 -2.68 27.84
C ASN A 625 15.86 -1.17 27.73
N ASN A 626 16.58 -0.61 28.71
CA ASN A 626 16.87 0.83 28.75
C ASN A 626 17.78 1.30 27.60
N ARG A 627 18.72 0.46 27.14
CA ARG A 627 19.60 0.81 26.00
C ARG A 627 18.81 0.88 24.70
N ALA A 628 17.87 -0.03 24.48
CA ALA A 628 16.95 0.03 23.35
C ALA A 628 16.14 1.34 23.35
N LYS A 629 15.66 1.77 24.53
CA LYS A 629 14.97 3.06 24.68
C LYS A 629 15.86 4.24 24.27
N ILE A 630 17.10 4.28 24.78
CA ILE A 630 18.08 5.32 24.43
C ILE A 630 18.36 5.32 22.92
N LEU A 631 18.53 4.13 22.32
CA LEU A 631 18.73 4.00 20.87
C LEU A 631 17.55 4.58 20.08
N ALA A 632 16.31 4.33 20.51
CA ALA A 632 15.12 4.89 19.88
C ALA A 632 15.09 6.44 19.95
N GLU A 633 15.28 7.00 21.14
CA GLU A 633 15.23 8.46 21.38
C GLU A 633 16.35 9.20 20.63
N THR A 634 17.56 8.63 20.63
CA THR A 634 18.72 9.20 19.92
C THR A 634 18.61 9.04 18.41
N LEU A 635 17.98 7.97 17.91
CA LEU A 635 17.70 7.80 16.49
C LEU A 635 16.63 8.79 16.00
N ASP A 636 15.56 9.03 16.77
CA ASP A 636 14.57 10.06 16.43
C ASP A 636 15.19 11.47 16.36
N THR A 637 16.10 11.77 17.29
CA THR A 637 16.92 13.00 17.26
C THR A 637 17.78 13.07 15.98
N ALA A 638 18.45 11.98 15.63
CA ALA A 638 19.28 11.90 14.42
C ALA A 638 18.48 12.06 13.12
N ILE A 639 17.26 11.52 13.07
CA ILE A 639 16.32 11.73 11.96
C ILE A 639 15.95 13.21 11.85
N GLY A 640 15.71 13.90 12.97
CA GLY A 640 15.50 15.34 13.00
C GLY A 640 16.66 16.12 12.37
N ASP A 641 17.89 15.85 12.79
CA ASP A 641 19.10 16.49 12.26
C ASP A 641 19.33 16.14 10.77
N HIS A 642 19.04 14.91 10.35
CA HIS A 642 19.12 14.46 8.96
C HIS A 642 18.20 15.27 8.05
N LEU A 643 16.96 15.50 8.49
CA LEU A 643 15.97 16.31 7.78
C LEU A 643 16.36 17.79 7.72
N GLU A 644 16.73 18.40 8.85
CA GLU A 644 17.11 19.82 8.90
C GLU A 644 18.33 20.14 8.03
N ASN A 645 19.25 19.19 7.91
CA ASN A 645 20.44 19.36 7.07
C ASN A 645 20.24 18.84 5.63
N SER A 646 19.01 18.51 5.22
CA SER A 646 18.65 18.06 3.88
C SER A 646 19.51 16.89 3.38
N ARG A 647 19.70 15.86 4.21
CA ARG A 647 20.58 14.72 3.92
C ARG A 647 19.90 13.56 3.19
N ALA A 648 18.73 13.80 2.60
CA ALA A 648 18.08 12.83 1.74
C ALA A 648 18.88 12.60 0.44
N PRO A 649 18.76 11.42 -0.20
CA PRO A 649 19.40 11.15 -1.49
C PRO A 649 18.95 12.15 -2.56
N SER A 650 19.90 12.70 -3.30
CA SER A 650 19.64 13.35 -4.57
C SER A 650 19.17 12.33 -5.61
N ARG A 651 18.62 12.84 -6.72
CA ARG A 651 18.27 12.04 -7.89
C ARG A 651 19.37 12.07 -8.96
N ARG A 652 20.40 12.90 -8.76
CA ARG A 652 21.45 13.17 -9.74
C ARG A 652 22.74 12.46 -9.35
N VAL A 653 23.36 11.82 -10.33
CA VAL A 653 24.67 11.20 -10.18
C VAL A 653 25.73 12.23 -9.74
N SER A 654 26.71 11.74 -8.97
CA SER A 654 27.78 12.54 -8.34
C SER A 654 27.29 13.56 -7.31
N GLU A 655 26.05 13.43 -6.85
CA GLU A 655 25.54 14.06 -5.63
C GLU A 655 25.32 12.98 -4.53
N LEU A 656 24.86 13.39 -3.35
CA LEU A 656 24.58 12.47 -2.25
C LEU A 656 23.53 11.42 -2.68
N ASP A 657 23.79 10.15 -2.45
CA ASP A 657 22.87 9.05 -2.77
C ASP A 657 22.43 8.33 -1.48
N THR A 658 21.75 7.18 -1.59
CA THR A 658 21.31 6.36 -0.45
C THR A 658 22.43 6.05 0.55
N ARG A 659 23.63 5.70 0.08
CA ARG A 659 24.77 5.36 0.95
C ARG A 659 25.25 6.58 1.73
N GLY A 660 25.29 7.73 1.05
CA GLY A 660 25.58 9.02 1.66
C GLY A 660 24.56 9.42 2.73
N SER A 661 23.27 9.21 2.45
CA SER A 661 22.18 9.43 3.42
C SER A 661 22.37 8.56 4.69
N HIS A 662 22.72 7.28 4.53
CA HIS A 662 22.99 6.37 5.64
C HIS A 662 24.20 6.82 6.48
N PHE A 663 25.28 7.27 5.83
CA PHE A 663 26.44 7.85 6.52
C PHE A 663 26.04 9.02 7.41
N TYR A 664 25.26 9.98 6.89
CA TYR A 664 24.84 11.14 7.67
C TYR A 664 23.93 10.74 8.85
N LEU A 665 23.03 9.77 8.66
CA LEU A 665 22.26 9.21 9.76
C LEU A 665 23.18 8.64 10.85
N ALA A 666 24.15 7.79 10.47
CA ALA A 666 25.10 7.19 11.40
C ALA A 666 25.89 8.25 12.18
N MET A 667 26.35 9.30 11.49
CA MET A 667 27.06 10.42 12.12
C MET A 667 26.18 11.15 13.14
N TYR A 668 24.96 11.55 12.77
CA TYR A 668 24.06 12.26 13.69
C TYR A 668 23.63 11.36 14.86
N TRP A 669 23.42 10.06 14.60
CA TRP A 669 23.05 9.11 15.64
C TRP A 669 24.18 8.89 16.64
N ALA A 670 25.43 8.73 16.17
CA ALA A 670 26.59 8.62 17.05
C ALA A 670 26.77 9.90 17.90
N GLN A 671 26.56 11.07 17.28
CA GLN A 671 26.59 12.34 18.00
C GLN A 671 25.45 12.48 19.02
N ALA A 672 24.27 11.94 18.76
CA ALA A 672 23.15 11.96 19.72
C ALA A 672 23.42 11.01 20.89
N ILE A 673 23.92 9.80 20.63
CA ILE A 673 24.30 8.81 21.68
C ILE A 673 25.48 9.30 22.53
N SER A 674 26.41 10.07 21.97
CA SER A 674 27.50 10.66 22.77
C SER A 674 27.06 11.83 23.65
N ARG A 675 25.87 12.40 23.39
CA ARG A 675 25.31 13.55 24.14
C ARG A 675 24.31 13.15 25.22
N GLN A 676 23.70 11.97 25.15
CA GLN A 676 22.78 11.49 26.19
C GLN A 676 23.51 11.22 27.52
N THR A 677 22.78 11.30 28.63
CA THR A 677 23.33 11.17 30.00
C THR A 677 22.74 10.01 30.79
N ASP A 678 21.88 9.21 30.19
CA ASP A 678 21.13 8.14 30.85
C ASP A 678 21.94 6.83 30.94
N ASP A 679 22.88 6.60 30.02
CA ASP A 679 23.85 5.50 30.06
C ASP A 679 25.29 6.01 29.77
N PRO A 680 26.10 6.25 30.81
CA PRO A 680 27.48 6.74 30.65
C PRO A 680 28.42 5.77 29.92
N GLU A 681 28.18 4.46 29.98
CA GLU A 681 29.03 3.48 29.28
C GLU A 681 28.80 3.59 27.77
N LEU A 682 27.52 3.58 27.36
CA LEU A 682 27.13 3.79 25.97
C LEU A 682 27.60 5.16 25.46
N GLN A 683 27.47 6.21 26.29
CA GLN A 683 27.98 7.55 25.97
C GLN A 683 29.48 7.53 25.66
N ASN A 684 30.29 6.89 26.50
CA ASN A 684 31.74 6.84 26.34
C ASN A 684 32.16 6.11 25.06
N ILE A 685 31.52 4.98 24.75
CA ILE A 685 31.77 4.22 23.51
C ILE A 685 31.53 5.13 22.30
N PHE A 686 30.37 5.79 22.24
CA PHE A 686 30.00 6.61 21.09
C PHE A 686 30.67 7.98 21.06
N THR A 687 31.29 8.45 22.14
CA THR A 687 32.04 9.72 22.14
C THR A 687 33.20 9.68 21.15
N GLU A 688 33.96 8.59 21.15
CA GLU A 688 35.09 8.45 20.22
C GLU A 688 34.60 8.19 18.79
N ILE A 689 33.60 7.33 18.61
CA ILE A 689 32.97 7.07 17.32
C ILE A 689 32.43 8.37 16.70
N ALA A 690 31.71 9.19 17.48
CA ALA A 690 31.19 10.48 17.03
C ALA A 690 32.32 11.44 16.62
N ARG A 691 33.45 11.43 17.35
CA ARG A 691 34.63 12.24 17.01
C ARG A 691 35.26 11.78 15.69
N GLU A 692 35.48 10.48 15.51
CA GLU A 692 36.11 9.92 14.31
C GLU A 692 35.25 10.09 13.07
N ILE A 693 33.95 9.76 13.15
CA ILE A 693 33.03 9.87 12.02
C ILE A 693 32.84 11.33 11.57
N THR A 694 32.80 12.27 12.52
CA THR A 694 32.70 13.70 12.21
C THR A 694 33.99 14.25 11.60
N THR A 695 35.16 13.84 12.12
CA THR A 695 36.47 14.30 11.60
C THR A 695 36.71 13.81 10.18
N ASN A 696 36.23 12.61 9.84
CA ASN A 696 36.39 12.00 8.52
C ASN A 696 35.23 12.30 7.55
N GLN A 697 34.32 13.21 7.90
CA GLN A 697 33.10 13.48 7.10
C GLN A 697 33.40 13.76 5.62
N GLU A 698 34.34 14.66 5.33
CA GLU A 698 34.68 15.04 3.95
C GLU A 698 35.27 13.85 3.17
N ASN A 699 36.17 13.08 3.80
CA ASN A 699 36.80 11.92 3.17
C ASN A 699 35.77 10.82 2.85
N ILE A 700 34.90 10.49 3.81
CA ILE A 700 33.84 9.48 3.61
C ILE A 700 32.91 9.91 2.47
N VAL A 701 32.45 11.16 2.47
CA VAL A 701 31.57 11.67 1.40
C VAL A 701 32.27 11.61 0.04
N GLN A 702 33.56 11.93 -0.02
CA GLN A 702 34.34 11.82 -1.25
C GLN A 702 34.44 10.37 -1.75
N GLU A 703 34.79 9.41 -0.89
CA GLU A 703 34.83 7.98 -1.22
C GLU A 703 33.48 7.49 -1.79
N LEU A 704 32.36 7.94 -1.21
CA LEU A 704 31.01 7.57 -1.66
C LEU A 704 30.59 8.23 -2.99
N ILE A 705 31.12 9.41 -3.32
CA ILE A 705 30.81 10.13 -4.57
C ILE A 705 31.67 9.64 -5.73
N GLU A 706 32.96 9.36 -5.51
CA GLU A 706 33.93 9.02 -6.56
C GLU A 706 33.64 7.68 -7.27
N VAL A 707 32.90 6.79 -6.62
CA VAL A 707 32.45 5.52 -7.19
C VAL A 707 31.22 5.64 -8.09
N GLN A 708 30.55 6.81 -8.11
CA GLN A 708 29.39 7.08 -8.96
C GLN A 708 29.81 7.45 -10.40
N GLY A 709 28.83 7.49 -11.32
CA GLY A 709 29.02 7.85 -12.73
C GLY A 709 29.54 6.71 -13.60
N LYS A 710 29.52 5.48 -13.09
CA LYS A 710 30.02 4.29 -13.79
C LYS A 710 29.04 3.13 -13.61
N PRO A 711 28.92 2.25 -14.61
CA PRO A 711 28.13 1.03 -14.45
C PRO A 711 28.66 0.16 -13.30
N ILE A 712 27.75 -0.46 -12.57
CA ILE A 712 28.03 -1.41 -11.49
C ILE A 712 27.43 -2.77 -11.87
N ASP A 713 28.27 -3.80 -11.84
CA ASP A 713 27.81 -5.18 -11.92
C ASP A 713 27.50 -5.71 -10.51
N ILE A 714 26.25 -6.15 -10.32
CA ILE A 714 25.75 -6.74 -9.08
C ILE A 714 25.49 -8.25 -9.23
N GLY A 715 25.82 -8.87 -10.37
CA GLY A 715 25.77 -10.31 -10.58
C GLY A 715 24.36 -10.93 -10.62
N GLY A 716 23.32 -10.15 -10.89
CA GLY A 716 21.91 -10.60 -10.95
C GLY A 716 20.94 -9.45 -10.70
N TYR A 717 19.64 -9.67 -10.93
CA TYR A 717 18.59 -8.69 -10.61
C TYR A 717 17.74 -9.16 -9.43
N TYR A 718 17.14 -10.34 -9.54
CA TYR A 718 16.29 -10.93 -8.49
C TYR A 718 17.10 -11.74 -7.47
N LEU A 719 18.27 -12.25 -7.85
CA LEU A 719 19.20 -12.93 -6.95
C LEU A 719 20.61 -12.37 -7.19
N PRO A 720 20.91 -11.11 -6.83
CA PRO A 720 22.24 -10.54 -7.01
C PRO A 720 23.32 -11.33 -6.24
N ASP A 721 24.57 -11.22 -6.67
CA ASP A 721 25.71 -11.79 -5.96
C ASP A 721 25.99 -11.02 -4.67
N GLU A 722 26.03 -11.72 -3.53
CA GLU A 722 26.13 -11.09 -2.21
C GLU A 722 27.47 -10.37 -1.99
N GLU A 723 28.57 -10.84 -2.58
CA GLU A 723 29.86 -10.20 -2.44
C GLU A 723 29.93 -8.92 -3.30
N LEU A 724 29.44 -8.98 -4.54
CA LEU A 724 29.40 -7.84 -5.44
C LEU A 724 28.51 -6.72 -4.91
N ILE A 725 27.29 -7.04 -4.47
CA ILE A 725 26.35 -6.03 -3.93
C ILE A 725 26.87 -5.42 -2.63
N SER A 726 27.48 -6.21 -1.74
CA SER A 726 28.07 -5.71 -0.49
C SER A 726 29.19 -4.71 -0.76
N LYS A 727 30.12 -5.03 -1.69
CA LYS A 727 31.18 -4.10 -2.12
C LYS A 727 30.62 -2.83 -2.75
N ALA A 728 29.63 -2.96 -3.62
CA ALA A 728 29.01 -1.81 -4.28
C ALA A 728 28.25 -0.88 -3.31
N MET A 729 27.63 -1.46 -2.27
CA MET A 729 26.83 -0.72 -1.28
C MET A 729 27.65 -0.20 -0.09
N ARG A 730 28.88 -0.69 0.12
CA ARG A 730 29.79 -0.26 1.19
C ARG A 730 31.18 0.16 0.66
N PRO A 731 31.27 1.11 -0.29
CA PRO A 731 32.55 1.42 -0.95
C PRO A 731 33.50 2.30 -0.13
N SER A 732 33.05 2.86 1.01
CA SER A 732 33.90 3.69 1.89
C SER A 732 34.62 2.83 2.92
N ASP A 733 35.90 2.56 2.67
CA ASP A 733 36.78 1.84 3.61
C ASP A 733 36.91 2.60 4.94
N THR A 734 36.90 3.93 4.90
CA THR A 734 36.96 4.77 6.10
C THR A 734 35.73 4.58 6.98
N LEU A 735 34.52 4.63 6.41
CA LEU A 735 33.30 4.40 7.17
C LEU A 735 33.24 2.97 7.71
N ASN A 736 33.56 1.96 6.89
CA ASN A 736 33.56 0.57 7.31
C ASN A 736 34.51 0.35 8.51
N SER A 737 35.71 0.90 8.45
CA SER A 737 36.70 0.80 9.54
C SER A 737 36.24 1.46 10.84
N ILE A 738 35.45 2.54 10.78
CA ILE A 738 34.87 3.18 11.98
C ILE A 738 33.75 2.30 12.58
N LEU A 739 32.88 1.74 11.73
CA LEU A 739 31.79 0.86 12.19
C LEU A 739 32.32 -0.41 12.84
N ASP A 740 33.42 -0.97 12.33
CA ASP A 740 34.05 -2.19 12.88
C ASP A 740 34.65 -1.99 14.28
N GLN A 741 34.83 -0.74 14.75
CA GLN A 741 35.33 -0.42 16.09
C GLN A 741 34.25 -0.50 17.18
N ILE A 742 32.97 -0.44 16.80
CA ILE A 742 31.83 -0.54 17.74
C ILE A 742 31.65 -1.99 18.15
#